data_AF-A0A812ZLX7-F1
#
_entry.id   AF-A0A812ZLX7-F1
#
_cell.length_a   1.000
_cell.length_b   1.000
_cell.length_c   1.000
_cell.angle_alpha   90.00
_cell.angle_beta   90.00
_cell.angle_gamma   90.00
#
_symmetry.space_group_name_H-M   'P 1'
#
loop_
_entity.id
_entity.type
_entity.pdbx_description
1 polymer ?
#
loop_
_entity_poly.entity_id
_entity_poly.type
_entity_poly.pdbx_seq_one_letter_code
_entity_poly.pdbx_strand_id
1 'polypeptide(L)'
;MADFGVPCSEATLASIAVIVENPSDWNNLERIRRACAVFNIIDIRLVQDTTKPQDPRCRKCLNLDDRPEIGGACRLIPSTSKCLDELAAHGYMSVATALDESSANLYDFDFGKDNKIALWFGQEKHGLTDEALCAAASKIFIPMSGMVQSLNVAASSSIILAEVARQRLFDCRSLPKSATCNISAHPEEPEPVSGDNLASAASSARMEKFLSIARQRQRGLIVVLEDPDRLDAAAILRGCDAFGVSEVHFIFEATKAFDPLANRQVMKSEGSNLWVCSRIFESVMDCRQHLDQRGFTRVGIAQTQNDSGVSFFSAPCFCDEKLALWLSCNSSYVNAELVSSSVHVPSAAKVAGLAISNLMAVMLAEVTRCRKTTYPQGYWSLGSQEQRAYVHWCLAVHAKRHPTLEQASQEASASPEYERLELLCKLTYWAGSLRMFKKLVAAVAYSKIVHSVKPPSPFSGGSNPVPAMTDYYRHDGVRITHDPYAPGMAEKYGMPGKTDNEGFDPYADTVGPGIYGGIVKRDESGSVVIGRQYQNHNPRPGPVYAGGGYTPINEALRKGPPALKPLLDKYPDLANDISTGGATPLHMCGMGRDNQHATEYLIRRGAKIEALDTYGMTPLHRMASNNLPVGAKALLEAGADPQNTGQVRASPMEIAQDSRAKEVMSVLAEYLRKPRPVLSQLRVSSSGSQNVNVVYTQRDAKVIPVGFSLTCAEQRWDAEKMWLQLSDQKTPWYEADNGAYIYWNRGDGQWWIDAPDGKGVYIAKASAEKVPSDGWRALPGVAGPLPSVDFLAGPSNEL
;
A
#
# COMPACT_ATOMS: atom_id res chain seq x y z
N MET A 1 8.81 -34.75 -25.55
CA MET A 1 8.15 -35.64 -24.57
C MET A 1 8.31 -37.14 -24.91
N ALA A 2 9.40 -37.56 -25.59
CA ALA A 2 9.65 -39.00 -25.83
C ALA A 2 11.10 -39.48 -25.57
N ASP A 3 12.08 -38.60 -25.29
CA ASP A 3 13.51 -39.01 -25.36
C ASP A 3 14.29 -39.08 -24.03
N PHE A 4 13.65 -39.02 -22.87
CA PHE A 4 14.36 -39.23 -21.58
C PHE A 4 13.62 -40.19 -20.67
N GLY A 5 13.59 -41.48 -21.05
CA GLY A 5 12.93 -42.57 -20.34
C GLY A 5 13.19 -42.63 -18.83
N VAL A 6 12.35 -41.93 -18.06
CA VAL A 6 12.07 -42.20 -16.65
C VAL A 6 10.55 -42.37 -16.51
N PRO A 7 10.04 -43.61 -16.44
CA PRO A 7 8.63 -43.86 -16.19
C PRO A 7 8.36 -43.81 -14.68
N CYS A 8 8.14 -42.61 -14.12
CA CYS A 8 7.64 -42.47 -12.74
C CYS A 8 7.26 -41.02 -12.46
N SER A 9 6.01 -40.70 -12.07
CA SER A 9 5.72 -39.64 -11.07
C SER A 9 4.25 -39.29 -10.82
N GLU A 10 3.31 -39.43 -11.76
CA GLU A 10 1.92 -38.93 -11.52
C GLU A 10 1.19 -39.63 -10.35
N ALA A 11 1.50 -40.90 -10.07
CA ALA A 11 0.86 -41.65 -8.98
C ALA A 11 1.36 -41.30 -7.57
N THR A 12 2.58 -40.76 -7.44
CA THR A 12 3.27 -40.61 -6.13
C THR A 12 2.83 -39.36 -5.36
N LEU A 13 2.38 -38.32 -6.07
CA LEU A 13 1.79 -37.11 -5.45
C LEU A 13 0.27 -37.17 -5.35
N ALA A 14 -0.39 -38.06 -6.09
CA ALA A 14 -1.83 -38.31 -6.00
C ALA A 14 -2.26 -38.87 -4.62
N SER A 15 -1.31 -39.38 -3.82
CA SER A 15 -1.53 -39.84 -2.45
C SER A 15 -1.46 -38.72 -1.41
N ILE A 16 -1.38 -37.45 -1.83
CA ILE A 16 -1.35 -36.27 -0.96
C ILE A 16 -2.73 -35.61 -0.95
N ALA A 17 -3.27 -35.39 0.25
CA ALA A 17 -4.40 -34.52 0.48
C ALA A 17 -3.93 -33.23 1.18
N VAL A 18 -4.43 -32.08 0.75
CA VAL A 18 -4.18 -30.79 1.38
C VAL A 18 -5.45 -30.33 2.10
N ILE A 19 -5.36 -30.21 3.42
CA ILE A 19 -6.48 -29.83 4.28
C ILE A 19 -6.24 -28.40 4.74
N VAL A 20 -7.16 -27.50 4.41
CA VAL A 20 -7.18 -26.13 4.92
C VAL A 20 -8.32 -26.00 5.91
N GLU A 21 -7.98 -25.91 7.19
CA GLU A 21 -8.92 -25.82 8.29
C GLU A 21 -9.25 -24.36 8.60
N ASN A 22 -10.54 -24.04 8.57
CA ASN A 22 -11.11 -22.74 8.91
C ASN A 22 -10.42 -21.57 8.18
N PRO A 23 -10.35 -21.59 6.83
CA PRO A 23 -9.67 -20.55 6.06
C PRO A 23 -10.29 -19.18 6.32
N SER A 24 -9.46 -18.13 6.40
CA SER A 24 -9.90 -16.77 6.71
C SER A 24 -9.53 -15.70 5.67
N ASP A 25 -8.80 -16.08 4.62
CA ASP A 25 -8.35 -15.17 3.56
C ASP A 25 -8.43 -15.83 2.17
N TRP A 26 -9.18 -15.21 1.25
CA TRP A 26 -9.41 -15.73 -0.10
C TRP A 26 -8.14 -15.76 -0.96
N ASN A 27 -7.24 -14.79 -0.78
CA ASN A 27 -6.00 -14.73 -1.56
C ASN A 27 -5.06 -15.86 -1.18
N ASN A 28 -4.94 -16.16 0.12
CA ASN A 28 -4.15 -17.28 0.59
C ASN A 28 -4.71 -18.62 0.08
N LEU A 29 -6.03 -18.79 0.12
CA LEU A 29 -6.67 -20.01 -0.38
C LEU A 29 -6.41 -20.22 -1.89
N GLU A 30 -6.54 -19.17 -2.71
CA GLU A 30 -6.23 -19.24 -4.14
C GLU A 30 -4.74 -19.54 -4.39
N ARG A 31 -3.84 -18.98 -3.58
CA ARG A 31 -2.40 -19.26 -3.67
C ARG A 31 -2.08 -20.72 -3.28
N ILE A 32 -2.74 -21.28 -2.27
CA ILE A 32 -2.63 -22.71 -1.91
C ILE A 32 -3.12 -23.58 -3.07
N ARG A 33 -4.28 -23.26 -3.66
CA ARG A 33 -4.83 -23.99 -4.81
C ARG A 33 -3.88 -24.00 -5.99
N ARG A 34 -3.28 -22.85 -6.30
CA ARG A 34 -2.24 -22.75 -7.34
C ARG A 34 -1.01 -23.58 -7.03
N ALA A 35 -0.55 -23.59 -5.77
CA ALA A 35 0.55 -24.46 -5.35
C ALA A 35 0.21 -25.95 -5.51
N CYS A 36 -1.00 -26.37 -5.11
CA CYS A 36 -1.48 -27.73 -5.33
C CYS A 36 -1.48 -28.10 -6.83
N ALA A 37 -2.00 -27.21 -7.67
CA ALA A 37 -2.02 -27.41 -9.12
C ALA A 37 -0.61 -27.54 -9.72
N VAL A 38 0.37 -26.77 -9.22
CA VAL A 38 1.78 -26.86 -9.65
C VAL A 38 2.36 -28.25 -9.37
N PHE A 39 1.96 -28.88 -8.26
CA PHE A 39 2.41 -30.23 -7.87
C PHE A 39 1.44 -31.35 -8.28
N ASN A 40 0.45 -31.05 -9.14
CA ASN A 40 -0.59 -31.99 -9.58
C ASN A 40 -1.38 -32.65 -8.42
N ILE A 41 -1.60 -31.91 -7.34
CA ILE A 41 -2.38 -32.35 -6.17
C ILE A 41 -3.83 -31.94 -6.39
N ILE A 42 -4.72 -32.93 -6.38
CA ILE A 42 -6.15 -32.76 -6.68
C ILE A 42 -7.06 -32.91 -5.45
N ASP A 43 -6.62 -33.61 -4.39
CA ASP A 43 -7.41 -33.80 -3.16
C ASP A 43 -7.19 -32.59 -2.23
N ILE A 44 -7.92 -31.50 -2.47
CA ILE A 44 -7.92 -30.30 -1.63
C ILE A 44 -9.21 -30.28 -0.84
N ARG A 45 -9.11 -30.25 0.50
CA ARG A 45 -10.24 -30.29 1.42
C ARG A 45 -10.31 -29.01 2.24
N LEU A 46 -11.45 -28.34 2.22
CA LEU A 46 -11.71 -27.17 3.06
C LEU A 46 -12.60 -27.58 4.22
N VAL A 47 -12.06 -27.50 5.42
CA VAL A 47 -12.79 -27.81 6.64
C VAL A 47 -13.32 -26.52 7.21
N GLN A 48 -14.63 -26.41 7.37
CA GLN A 48 -15.26 -25.26 8.01
C GLN A 48 -16.07 -25.76 9.21
N ASP A 49 -15.46 -25.73 10.39
CA ASP A 49 -16.10 -26.22 11.61
C ASP A 49 -16.98 -25.12 12.24
N THR A 50 -18.21 -25.01 11.72
CA THR A 50 -19.23 -24.08 12.23
C THR A 50 -19.86 -24.53 13.54
N THR A 51 -19.57 -25.75 14.00
CA THR A 51 -20.16 -26.32 15.22
C THR A 51 -19.51 -25.79 16.50
N LYS A 52 -18.34 -25.14 16.39
CA LYS A 52 -17.56 -24.60 17.52
C LYS A 52 -17.37 -23.08 17.41
N PRO A 53 -18.44 -22.26 17.35
CA PRO A 53 -18.34 -20.80 17.16
C PRO A 53 -17.57 -20.06 18.28
N GLN A 54 -17.44 -20.69 19.45
CA GLN A 54 -16.67 -20.20 20.57
C GLN A 54 -15.16 -20.29 20.36
N ASP A 55 -14.67 -21.22 19.53
CA ASP A 55 -13.24 -21.39 19.28
C ASP A 55 -12.72 -20.23 18.41
N PRO A 56 -11.72 -19.46 18.85
CA PRO A 56 -11.12 -18.39 18.06
C PRO A 56 -10.63 -18.83 16.67
N ARG A 57 -10.25 -20.09 16.50
CA ARG A 57 -9.81 -20.68 15.22
C ARG A 57 -10.95 -20.85 14.22
N CYS A 58 -12.19 -20.95 14.71
CA CYS A 58 -13.40 -21.06 13.88
C CYS A 58 -14.08 -19.69 13.64
N ARG A 59 -13.59 -18.60 14.26
CA ARG A 59 -14.19 -17.25 14.12
C ARG A 59 -13.61 -16.51 12.92
N LYS A 60 -14.48 -15.77 12.20
CA LYS A 60 -14.11 -14.97 11.00
C LYS A 60 -13.53 -15.80 9.85
N CYS A 61 -14.01 -17.04 9.70
CA CYS A 61 -13.73 -17.84 8.51
C CYS A 61 -14.42 -17.25 7.28
N LEU A 62 -13.89 -17.55 6.11
CA LEU A 62 -14.53 -17.23 4.84
C LEU A 62 -15.88 -17.93 4.74
N ASN A 63 -16.88 -17.25 4.18
CA ASN A 63 -18.11 -17.90 3.77
C ASN A 63 -17.88 -18.53 2.41
N LEU A 64 -17.75 -19.86 2.34
CA LEU A 64 -17.32 -20.55 1.12
C LEU A 64 -18.37 -20.47 0.00
N ASP A 65 -19.62 -20.13 0.33
CA ASP A 65 -20.68 -19.83 -0.63
C ASP A 65 -20.46 -18.52 -1.40
N ASP A 66 -19.62 -17.60 -0.91
CA ASP A 66 -19.35 -16.32 -1.58
C ASP A 66 -18.51 -16.49 -2.86
N ARG A 67 -17.83 -17.63 -3.04
CA ARG A 67 -17.01 -17.96 -4.23
C ARG A 67 -17.16 -19.43 -4.64
N PRO A 68 -18.28 -19.81 -5.27
CA PRO A 68 -18.55 -21.19 -5.65
C PRO A 68 -17.52 -21.76 -6.65
N GLU A 69 -16.84 -20.90 -7.41
CA GLU A 69 -15.78 -21.29 -8.34
C GLU A 69 -14.57 -21.93 -7.64
N ILE A 70 -14.27 -21.54 -6.39
CA ILE A 70 -13.22 -22.16 -5.57
C ILE A 70 -13.75 -23.46 -4.95
N GLY A 71 -15.01 -23.48 -4.53
CA GLY A 71 -15.70 -24.66 -4.03
C GLY A 71 -15.84 -25.79 -5.06
N GLY A 72 -15.89 -25.49 -6.36
CA GLY A 72 -15.92 -26.50 -7.41
C GLY A 72 -14.60 -27.30 -7.58
N ALA A 73 -13.48 -26.71 -7.15
CA ALA A 73 -12.14 -27.33 -7.22
C ALA A 73 -11.67 -27.94 -5.89
N CYS A 74 -12.40 -27.72 -4.80
CA CYS A 74 -12.04 -28.14 -3.45
C CYS A 74 -13.22 -28.85 -2.77
N ARG A 75 -12.99 -29.95 -2.07
CA ARG A 75 -14.04 -30.65 -1.32
C ARG A 75 -14.34 -29.93 0.00
N LEU A 76 -15.57 -29.47 0.15
CA LEU A 76 -16.06 -28.89 1.41
C LEU A 76 -16.37 -29.98 2.44
N ILE A 77 -15.86 -29.83 3.66
CA ILE A 77 -16.09 -30.74 4.77
C ILE A 77 -16.62 -29.95 5.99
N PRO A 78 -17.76 -30.34 6.57
CA PRO A 78 -18.47 -29.55 7.58
C PRO A 78 -17.85 -29.52 8.98
N SER A 79 -16.85 -30.37 9.27
CA SER A 79 -16.15 -30.36 10.56
C SER A 79 -14.81 -31.07 10.50
N THR A 80 -13.94 -30.74 11.45
CA THR A 80 -12.62 -31.34 11.63
C THR A 80 -12.73 -32.84 11.90
N SER A 81 -13.59 -33.23 12.85
CA SER A 81 -13.93 -34.64 13.15
C SER A 81 -14.29 -35.43 11.89
N LYS A 82 -15.23 -34.93 11.08
CA LYS A 82 -15.66 -35.63 9.86
C LYS A 82 -14.51 -35.76 8.85
N CYS A 83 -13.69 -34.73 8.71
CA CYS A 83 -12.52 -34.80 7.83
C CYS A 83 -11.54 -35.88 8.29
N LEU A 84 -11.26 -35.96 9.60
CA LEU A 84 -10.38 -36.98 10.18
C LEU A 84 -10.92 -38.39 9.96
N ASP A 85 -12.23 -38.61 10.19
CA ASP A 85 -12.88 -39.90 9.94
C ASP A 85 -12.76 -40.32 8.47
N GLU A 86 -13.02 -39.39 7.54
CA GLU A 86 -12.89 -39.65 6.11
C GLU A 86 -11.44 -39.94 5.70
N LEU A 87 -10.46 -39.23 6.26
CA LEU A 87 -9.04 -39.46 5.99
C LEU A 87 -8.59 -40.82 6.50
N ALA A 88 -8.95 -41.17 7.74
CA ALA A 88 -8.64 -42.45 8.34
C ALA A 88 -9.25 -43.62 7.55
N ALA A 89 -10.51 -43.48 7.11
CA ALA A 89 -11.18 -44.49 6.28
C ALA A 89 -10.49 -44.75 4.94
N HIS A 90 -9.74 -43.77 4.41
CA HIS A 90 -9.00 -43.88 3.15
C HIS A 90 -7.49 -44.15 3.33
N GLY A 91 -7.04 -44.36 4.58
CA GLY A 91 -5.68 -44.69 4.94
C GLY A 91 -4.69 -43.52 4.90
N TYR A 92 -5.17 -42.28 5.02
CA TYR A 92 -4.29 -41.10 5.09
C TYR A 92 -3.68 -40.94 6.49
N MET A 93 -2.39 -40.70 6.53
CA MET A 93 -1.67 -40.24 7.71
C MET A 93 -1.75 -38.72 7.81
N SER A 94 -2.39 -38.20 8.85
CA SER A 94 -2.46 -36.75 9.11
C SER A 94 -1.13 -36.21 9.62
N VAL A 95 -0.59 -35.21 8.94
CA VAL A 95 0.60 -34.44 9.32
C VAL A 95 0.19 -32.99 9.50
N ALA A 96 0.31 -32.47 10.72
CA ALA A 96 -0.13 -31.12 11.06
C ALA A 96 1.02 -30.11 11.08
N THR A 97 0.76 -28.90 10.57
CA THR A 97 1.67 -27.77 10.79
C THR A 97 1.45 -27.21 12.18
N ALA A 98 2.47 -27.30 13.04
CA ALA A 98 2.41 -26.79 14.41
C ALA A 98 3.75 -26.15 14.79
N LEU A 99 3.68 -25.17 15.68
CA LEU A 99 4.83 -24.42 16.18
C LEU A 99 5.00 -24.72 17.67
N ASP A 100 5.21 -26.01 17.97
CA ASP A 100 5.40 -26.51 19.33
C ASP A 100 6.66 -27.41 19.41
N GLU A 101 7.14 -27.67 20.63
CA GLU A 101 8.37 -28.44 20.86
C GLU A 101 8.26 -29.92 20.41
N SER A 102 7.04 -30.42 20.21
CA SER A 102 6.80 -31.79 19.72
C SER A 102 6.88 -31.91 18.20
N SER A 103 7.03 -30.79 17.49
CA SER A 103 7.04 -30.73 16.04
C SER A 103 8.41 -31.07 15.47
N ALA A 104 8.44 -31.97 14.48
CA ALA A 104 9.65 -32.32 13.76
C ALA A 104 10.07 -31.20 12.78
N ASN A 105 11.37 -31.02 12.59
CA ASN A 105 11.90 -30.17 11.54
C ASN A 105 11.46 -30.72 10.17
N LEU A 106 10.87 -29.87 9.33
CA LEU A 106 10.40 -30.22 7.99
C LEU A 106 11.42 -31.05 7.19
N TYR A 107 12.69 -30.67 7.21
CA TYR A 107 13.73 -31.33 6.41
C TYR A 107 14.24 -32.65 6.98
N ASP A 108 13.96 -32.92 8.26
CA ASP A 108 14.30 -34.16 8.94
C ASP A 108 13.12 -35.15 8.94
N PHE A 109 11.93 -34.70 8.52
CA PHE A 109 10.71 -35.51 8.45
C PHE A 109 10.67 -36.33 7.15
N ASP A 110 10.47 -37.65 7.27
CA ASP A 110 10.30 -38.55 6.12
C ASP A 110 8.84 -38.59 5.68
N PHE A 111 8.56 -38.01 4.51
CA PHE A 111 7.23 -38.01 3.93
C PHE A 111 6.86 -39.31 3.19
N GLY A 112 7.75 -40.31 3.15
CA GLY A 112 7.50 -41.66 2.63
C GLY A 112 7.01 -41.71 1.18
N LYS A 113 7.77 -42.36 0.29
CA LYS A 113 7.47 -42.36 -1.16
C LYS A 113 6.04 -42.82 -1.49
N ASP A 114 5.51 -43.82 -0.78
CA ASP A 114 4.22 -44.44 -1.09
C ASP A 114 3.12 -44.17 -0.03
N ASN A 115 3.42 -43.37 1.00
CA ASN A 115 2.46 -43.11 2.08
C ASN A 115 1.34 -42.17 1.59
N LYS A 116 0.09 -42.44 1.99
CA LYS A 116 -0.97 -41.45 1.85
C LYS A 116 -0.85 -40.41 2.96
N ILE A 117 -0.67 -39.15 2.62
CA ILE A 117 -0.43 -38.07 3.59
C ILE A 117 -1.50 -36.99 3.45
N ALA A 118 -2.07 -36.61 4.58
CA ALA A 118 -2.95 -35.46 4.72
C ALA A 118 -2.19 -34.32 5.40
N LEU A 119 -1.85 -33.28 4.65
CA LEU A 119 -1.16 -32.10 5.16
C LEU A 119 -2.19 -31.09 5.68
N TRP A 120 -2.16 -30.82 6.98
CA TRP A 120 -3.10 -29.90 7.63
C TRP A 120 -2.51 -28.51 7.81
N PHE A 121 -3.24 -27.52 7.32
CA PHE A 121 -2.95 -26.10 7.43
C PHE A 121 -4.09 -25.37 8.14
N GLY A 122 -3.77 -24.62 9.18
CA GLY A 122 -4.77 -23.91 9.99
C GLY A 122 -4.93 -22.44 9.61
N GLN A 123 -5.66 -21.71 10.45
CA GLN A 123 -5.96 -20.29 10.25
C GLN A 123 -4.72 -19.41 10.54
N GLU A 124 -4.49 -18.36 9.74
CA GLU A 124 -3.30 -17.47 9.82
C GLU A 124 -2.87 -17.01 11.21
N LYS A 125 -3.83 -16.71 12.09
CA LYS A 125 -3.61 -16.09 13.39
C LYS A 125 -3.57 -17.10 14.53
N HIS A 126 -4.36 -18.16 14.42
CA HIS A 126 -4.61 -19.08 15.53
C HIS A 126 -4.17 -20.52 15.25
N GLY A 127 -3.78 -20.84 14.02
CA GLY A 127 -3.35 -22.17 13.62
C GLY A 127 -4.49 -23.18 13.54
N LEU A 128 -4.14 -24.46 13.69
CA LEU A 128 -5.05 -25.60 13.66
C LEU A 128 -5.82 -25.74 14.98
N THR A 129 -7.01 -26.35 14.92
CA THR A 129 -7.78 -26.71 16.12
C THR A 129 -7.06 -27.76 16.95
N ASP A 130 -7.32 -27.79 18.26
CA ASP A 130 -6.72 -28.80 19.14
C ASP A 130 -7.11 -30.22 18.73
N GLU A 131 -8.31 -30.36 18.14
CA GLU A 131 -8.76 -31.63 17.58
C GLU A 131 -7.87 -32.08 16.42
N ALA A 132 -7.60 -31.20 15.44
CA ALA A 132 -6.70 -31.52 14.34
C ALA A 132 -5.27 -31.80 14.83
N LEU A 133 -4.78 -31.03 15.80
CA LEU A 133 -3.43 -31.20 16.37
C LEU A 133 -3.28 -32.50 17.17
N CYS A 134 -4.30 -32.89 17.95
CA CYS A 134 -4.29 -34.12 18.73
C CYS A 134 -4.46 -35.36 17.85
N ALA A 135 -5.21 -35.26 16.75
CA ALA A 135 -5.44 -36.37 15.84
C ALA A 135 -4.33 -36.56 14.79
N ALA A 136 -3.44 -35.57 14.63
CA ALA A 136 -2.31 -35.68 13.73
C ALA A 136 -1.32 -36.74 14.21
N ALA A 137 -0.95 -37.66 13.32
CA ALA A 137 0.05 -38.70 13.59
C ALA A 137 1.45 -38.09 13.78
N SER A 138 1.70 -36.94 13.16
CA SER A 138 2.95 -36.20 13.30
C SER A 138 2.70 -34.71 13.14
N LYS A 139 3.58 -33.92 13.74
CA LYS A 139 3.59 -32.46 13.60
C LYS A 139 4.91 -32.03 13.00
N ILE A 140 4.86 -31.02 12.15
CA ILE A 140 6.04 -30.47 11.48
C ILE A 140 6.07 -28.95 11.59
N PHE A 141 7.27 -28.38 11.57
CA PHE A 141 7.49 -26.94 11.44
C PHE A 141 8.52 -26.62 10.36
N ILE A 142 8.37 -25.45 9.73
CA ILE A 142 9.37 -24.91 8.82
C ILE A 142 10.44 -24.22 9.67
N PRO A 143 11.70 -24.62 9.55
CA PRO A 143 12.75 -24.02 10.36
C PRO A 143 13.08 -22.60 9.84
N MET A 144 13.08 -21.63 10.75
CA MET A 144 13.19 -20.20 10.46
C MET A 144 14.32 -19.57 11.29
N SER A 145 15.10 -18.69 10.66
CA SER A 145 16.25 -17.97 11.25
C SER A 145 16.00 -16.47 11.45
N GLY A 146 14.74 -16.07 11.33
CA GLY A 146 14.27 -14.70 11.45
C GLY A 146 13.94 -14.21 12.85
N MET A 147 13.79 -12.90 12.97
CA MET A 147 13.25 -12.27 14.20
C MET A 147 11.75 -12.49 14.32
N VAL A 148 11.04 -12.50 13.20
CA VAL A 148 9.64 -12.93 13.09
C VAL A 148 9.60 -14.33 12.47
N GLN A 149 9.32 -15.35 13.28
CA GLN A 149 9.14 -16.72 12.81
C GLN A 149 7.68 -16.97 12.37
N SER A 150 7.15 -16.14 11.47
CA SER A 150 5.78 -16.26 10.98
C SER A 150 5.73 -16.17 9.46
N LEU A 151 5.16 -17.20 8.84
CA LEU A 151 4.84 -17.25 7.42
C LEU A 151 3.32 -17.29 7.26
N ASN A 152 2.79 -16.70 6.18
CA ASN A 152 1.39 -16.91 5.84
C ASN A 152 1.18 -18.37 5.42
N VAL A 153 -0.06 -18.85 5.55
CA VAL A 153 -0.41 -20.26 5.32
C VAL A 153 -0.08 -20.67 3.88
N ALA A 154 -0.20 -19.76 2.92
CA ALA A 154 0.11 -19.99 1.52
C ALA A 154 1.62 -20.17 1.24
N ALA A 155 2.50 -19.43 1.90
CA ALA A 155 3.95 -19.65 1.79
C ALA A 155 4.32 -20.97 2.48
N SER A 156 3.78 -21.22 3.67
CA SER A 156 4.00 -22.45 4.42
C SER A 156 3.59 -23.68 3.61
N SER A 157 2.42 -23.66 2.98
CA SER A 157 1.96 -24.75 2.12
C SER A 157 2.88 -24.96 0.93
N SER A 158 3.36 -23.89 0.29
CA SER A 158 4.22 -24.00 -0.88
C SER A 158 5.58 -24.60 -0.53
N ILE A 159 6.17 -24.21 0.60
CA ILE A 159 7.43 -24.77 1.10
C ILE A 159 7.30 -26.26 1.43
N ILE A 160 6.24 -26.62 2.16
CA ILE A 160 6.01 -28.02 2.55
C ILE A 160 5.74 -28.88 1.30
N LEU A 161 4.88 -28.43 0.38
CA LEU A 161 4.61 -29.15 -0.85
C LEU A 161 5.86 -29.32 -1.72
N ALA A 162 6.71 -28.29 -1.80
CA ALA A 162 7.99 -28.37 -2.50
C ALA A 162 8.91 -29.43 -1.87
N GLU A 163 9.01 -29.49 -0.54
CA GLU A 163 9.82 -30.50 0.16
C GLU A 163 9.26 -31.91 -0.02
N VAL A 164 7.94 -32.11 0.08
CA VAL A 164 7.31 -33.40 -0.17
C VAL A 164 7.59 -33.86 -1.61
N ALA A 165 7.40 -32.96 -2.58
CA ALA A 165 7.71 -33.24 -3.97
C ALA A 165 9.20 -33.57 -4.15
N ARG A 166 10.10 -32.86 -3.47
CA ARG A 166 11.53 -33.12 -3.49
C ARG A 166 11.84 -34.55 -3.03
N GLN A 167 11.31 -34.98 -1.89
CA GLN A 167 11.55 -36.31 -1.34
C GLN A 167 10.93 -37.44 -2.20
N ARG A 168 9.75 -37.20 -2.78
CA ARG A 168 8.99 -38.23 -3.52
C ARG A 168 9.38 -38.37 -4.98
N LEU A 169 9.72 -37.27 -5.63
CA LEU A 169 10.04 -37.23 -7.06
C LEU A 169 11.53 -37.42 -7.34
N PHE A 170 12.42 -37.02 -6.42
CA PHE A 170 13.86 -37.11 -6.62
C PHE A 170 14.46 -38.20 -5.72
N ASP A 171 15.25 -39.10 -6.32
CA ASP A 171 15.94 -40.16 -5.57
C ASP A 171 17.08 -39.56 -4.72
N CYS A 172 16.72 -39.12 -3.52
CA CYS A 172 17.61 -38.47 -2.56
C CYS A 172 18.78 -39.35 -2.09
N ARG A 173 18.80 -40.65 -2.43
CA ARG A 173 19.91 -41.57 -2.12
C ARG A 173 21.12 -41.38 -3.05
N SER A 174 20.92 -40.71 -4.20
CA SER A 174 21.97 -40.48 -5.22
C SER A 174 22.57 -39.07 -5.18
N LEU A 175 21.93 -38.13 -4.49
CA LEU A 175 22.51 -36.80 -4.27
C LEU A 175 23.65 -36.93 -3.27
N PRO A 176 24.85 -36.37 -3.55
CA PRO A 176 25.96 -36.42 -2.62
C PRO A 176 25.47 -35.87 -1.28
N LYS A 177 25.67 -36.65 -0.19
CA LYS A 177 25.53 -36.13 1.19
C LYS A 177 26.27 -34.81 1.20
N SER A 178 25.54 -33.70 1.27
CA SER A 178 26.06 -32.39 0.90
C SER A 178 27.41 -32.18 1.57
N ALA A 179 28.44 -31.94 0.75
CA ALA A 179 29.75 -31.53 1.22
C ALA A 179 29.52 -30.53 2.35
N THR A 180 30.08 -30.80 3.52
CA THR A 180 30.04 -29.90 4.67
C THR A 180 30.53 -28.54 4.20
N CYS A 181 29.60 -27.62 3.95
CA CYS A 181 29.93 -26.23 3.71
C CYS A 181 30.31 -25.68 5.09
N ASN A 182 31.60 -25.77 5.41
CA ASN A 182 32.19 -25.03 6.51
C ASN A 182 32.28 -23.58 6.06
N ILE A 183 31.15 -22.87 6.07
CA ILE A 183 31.19 -21.42 6.12
C ILE A 183 31.77 -21.11 7.50
N SER A 184 33.05 -20.73 7.53
CA SER A 184 33.74 -20.35 8.77
C SER A 184 32.89 -19.32 9.49
N ALA A 185 32.63 -19.52 10.78
CA ALA A 185 32.14 -18.47 11.65
C ALA A 185 33.00 -17.20 11.41
N HIS A 186 32.36 -16.13 10.93
CA HIS A 186 33.04 -14.87 10.63
C HIS A 186 33.62 -14.21 11.90
N PRO A 187 34.64 -13.34 11.74
CA PRO A 187 35.73 -13.14 12.69
C PRO A 187 35.41 -12.20 13.86
N GLU A 188 36.13 -12.46 14.97
CA GLU A 188 36.35 -11.67 16.18
C GLU A 188 35.13 -11.31 17.05
N GLU A 189 35.06 -12.00 18.20
CA GLU A 189 34.21 -11.68 19.33
C GLU A 189 34.51 -10.26 19.87
N PRO A 190 33.52 -9.36 19.98
CA PRO A 190 33.70 -8.19 20.84
C PRO A 190 33.63 -8.65 22.30
N GLU A 191 34.76 -8.49 23.01
CA GLU A 191 34.92 -8.74 24.44
C GLU A 191 33.72 -8.23 25.28
N PRO A 192 33.22 -9.03 26.25
CA PRO A 192 32.08 -8.64 27.07
C PRO A 192 32.46 -7.48 27.97
N VAL A 193 31.83 -6.33 27.77
CA VAL A 193 31.98 -5.15 28.63
C VAL A 193 31.42 -5.50 30.02
N SER A 194 32.31 -5.66 31.00
CA SER A 194 31.98 -5.77 32.41
C SER A 194 31.40 -4.44 32.92
N GLY A 195 30.22 -4.46 33.54
CA GLY A 195 29.67 -3.27 34.18
C GLY A 195 28.28 -3.49 34.76
N ASP A 196 28.24 -3.86 36.03
CA ASP A 196 27.06 -4.02 36.87
C ASP A 196 26.13 -2.80 36.85
N ASN A 197 24.85 -3.00 36.51
CA ASN A 197 23.69 -2.88 37.39
C ASN A 197 22.36 -2.65 36.63
N LEU A 198 21.36 -3.44 37.04
CA LEU A 198 19.90 -3.35 36.85
C LEU A 198 19.28 -3.67 35.48
N ALA A 199 18.82 -4.92 35.30
CA ALA A 199 17.39 -5.29 35.30
C ALA A 199 17.22 -6.82 35.15
N SER A 200 16.70 -7.49 36.21
CA SER A 200 16.18 -8.88 36.33
C SER A 200 16.70 -10.00 35.39
N ALA A 201 17.07 -11.16 35.96
CA ALA A 201 17.60 -12.34 35.28
C ALA A 201 16.74 -12.93 34.12
N ALA A 202 15.49 -12.48 33.94
CA ALA A 202 14.69 -12.79 32.76
C ALA A 202 15.10 -11.97 31.52
N SER A 203 15.83 -10.86 31.68
CA SER A 203 16.31 -10.00 30.59
C SER A 203 17.61 -10.50 29.97
N SER A 204 18.49 -11.15 30.75
CA SER A 204 19.79 -11.67 30.29
C SER A 204 19.63 -12.88 29.37
N ALA A 205 18.83 -13.88 29.76
CA ALA A 205 18.53 -15.04 28.90
C ALA A 205 17.75 -14.64 27.62
N ARG A 206 16.86 -13.65 27.72
CA ARG A 206 16.14 -13.10 26.55
C ARG A 206 17.07 -12.36 25.59
N MET A 207 18.01 -11.58 26.11
CA MET A 207 19.01 -10.87 25.30
C MET A 207 19.99 -11.84 24.64
N GLU A 208 20.47 -12.85 25.38
CA GLU A 208 21.33 -13.89 24.83
C GLU A 208 20.64 -14.65 23.67
N LYS A 209 19.35 -14.92 23.82
CA LYS A 209 18.53 -15.54 22.77
C LYS A 209 18.27 -14.65 21.57
N PHE A 210 18.09 -13.36 21.78
CA PHE A 210 18.02 -12.40 20.67
C PHE A 210 19.36 -12.34 19.92
N LEU A 211 20.47 -12.25 20.64
CA LEU A 211 21.82 -12.23 20.06
C LEU A 211 22.10 -13.54 19.32
N SER A 212 21.60 -14.69 19.80
CA SER A 212 21.72 -15.95 19.06
C SER A 212 20.99 -15.91 17.72
N ILE A 213 19.78 -15.34 17.65
CA ILE A 213 19.04 -15.18 16.39
C ILE A 213 19.77 -14.19 15.47
N ALA A 214 20.23 -13.05 15.99
CA ALA A 214 20.98 -12.06 15.21
C ALA A 214 22.27 -12.62 14.60
N ARG A 215 22.95 -13.53 15.32
CA ARG A 215 24.14 -14.25 14.85
C ARG A 215 23.83 -15.26 13.74
N GLN A 216 22.63 -15.83 13.74
CA GLN A 216 22.18 -16.84 12.77
C GLN A 216 21.55 -16.25 11.50
N ARG A 217 21.39 -14.93 11.43
CA ARG A 217 20.91 -14.24 10.21
C ARG A 217 21.87 -14.45 9.04
N GLN A 218 21.31 -14.54 7.85
CA GLN A 218 22.05 -14.80 6.61
C GLN A 218 22.54 -13.49 5.98
N ARG A 219 23.59 -12.89 6.54
CA ARG A 219 24.14 -11.58 6.10
C ARG A 219 24.63 -11.55 4.66
N GLY A 220 25.06 -12.69 4.13
CA GLY A 220 25.44 -12.86 2.73
C GLY A 220 24.31 -13.31 1.80
N LEU A 221 23.04 -13.18 2.23
CA LEU A 221 21.87 -13.40 1.37
C LEU A 221 21.16 -12.08 1.09
N ILE A 222 21.05 -11.73 -0.19
CA ILE A 222 20.27 -10.59 -0.68
C ILE A 222 19.12 -11.11 -1.52
N VAL A 223 18.01 -10.38 -1.49
CA VAL A 223 16.86 -10.61 -2.36
C VAL A 223 16.69 -9.42 -3.28
N VAL A 224 16.56 -9.65 -4.57
CA VAL A 224 16.36 -8.62 -5.59
C VAL A 224 14.98 -8.82 -6.20
N LEU A 225 14.15 -7.79 -6.14
CA LEU A 225 12.79 -7.77 -6.66
C LEU A 225 12.66 -6.72 -7.73
N GLU A 226 12.37 -7.17 -8.94
CA GLU A 226 12.08 -6.30 -10.08
C GLU A 226 10.56 -6.16 -10.24
N ASP A 227 10.09 -4.91 -10.21
CA ASP A 227 8.69 -4.51 -10.38
C ASP A 227 7.65 -5.21 -9.46
N PRO A 228 7.87 -5.34 -8.14
CA PRO A 228 6.90 -6.00 -7.28
C PRO A 228 5.58 -5.23 -7.11
N ASP A 229 4.45 -5.95 -7.16
CA ASP A 229 3.15 -5.43 -6.72
C ASP A 229 3.09 -5.32 -5.17
N ARG A 230 2.27 -4.39 -4.67
CA ARG A 230 2.12 -4.03 -3.24
C ARG A 230 1.85 -5.24 -2.34
N LEU A 231 0.97 -6.15 -2.78
CA LEU A 231 0.57 -7.33 -1.99
C LEU A 231 1.69 -8.37 -1.90
N ASP A 232 2.52 -8.49 -2.93
CA ASP A 232 3.62 -9.44 -2.96
C ASP A 232 4.84 -8.92 -2.19
N ALA A 233 5.15 -7.62 -2.26
CA ALA A 233 6.25 -7.03 -1.50
C ALA A 233 6.14 -7.27 0.01
N ALA A 234 4.97 -7.08 0.61
CA ALA A 234 4.77 -7.28 2.05
C ALA A 234 4.91 -8.75 2.46
N ALA A 235 4.45 -9.69 1.62
CA ALA A 235 4.61 -11.13 1.87
C ALA A 235 6.08 -11.57 1.72
N ILE A 236 6.77 -11.04 0.72
CA ILE A 236 8.19 -11.31 0.48
C ILE A 236 9.05 -10.78 1.62
N LEU A 237 8.82 -9.55 2.11
CA LEU A 237 9.56 -9.00 3.25
C LEU A 237 9.40 -9.84 4.53
N ARG A 238 8.20 -10.38 4.77
CA ARG A 238 7.98 -11.33 5.88
C ARG A 238 8.76 -12.62 5.68
N GLY A 239 8.75 -13.18 4.47
CA GLY A 239 9.57 -14.36 4.13
C GLY A 239 11.06 -14.10 4.27
N CYS A 240 11.53 -12.92 3.84
CA CYS A 240 12.92 -12.48 3.99
C CYS A 240 13.34 -12.47 5.45
N ASP A 241 12.56 -11.82 6.33
CA ASP A 241 12.86 -11.84 7.75
C ASP A 241 12.85 -13.26 8.31
N ALA A 242 11.82 -14.07 8.02
CA ALA A 242 11.66 -15.44 8.50
C ALA A 242 12.87 -16.34 8.18
N PHE A 243 13.54 -16.12 7.05
CA PHE A 243 14.76 -16.84 6.64
C PHE A 243 16.06 -16.08 6.92
N GLY A 244 16.00 -15.04 7.75
CA GLY A 244 17.18 -14.32 8.24
C GLY A 244 17.84 -13.40 7.20
N VAL A 245 17.18 -13.12 6.08
CA VAL A 245 17.62 -12.13 5.08
C VAL A 245 17.61 -10.75 5.73
N SER A 246 18.72 -10.02 5.63
CA SER A 246 18.84 -8.69 6.24
C SER A 246 18.71 -7.55 5.23
N GLU A 247 18.82 -7.83 3.93
CA GLU A 247 18.87 -6.81 2.88
C GLU A 247 18.04 -7.25 1.66
N VAL A 248 17.17 -6.36 1.19
CA VAL A 248 16.31 -6.53 0.01
C VAL A 248 16.49 -5.35 -0.93
N HIS A 249 16.71 -5.63 -2.21
CA HIS A 249 16.85 -4.66 -3.28
C HIS A 249 15.59 -4.62 -4.12
N PHE A 250 15.06 -3.43 -4.32
CA PHE A 250 13.92 -3.16 -5.16
C PHE A 250 14.40 -2.45 -6.42
N ILE A 251 13.98 -2.96 -7.57
CA ILE A 251 14.20 -2.32 -8.86
C ILE A 251 12.82 -1.91 -9.38
N PHE A 252 12.67 -0.63 -9.66
CA PHE A 252 11.49 -0.10 -10.34
C PHE A 252 11.94 0.45 -11.68
N GLU A 253 11.35 -0.01 -12.77
CA GLU A 253 11.46 0.75 -14.01
C GLU A 253 10.81 2.13 -13.78
N ALA A 254 11.51 3.20 -14.17
CA ALA A 254 11.14 4.61 -13.98
C ALA A 254 9.73 5.02 -14.50
N THR A 255 8.97 4.08 -15.06
CA THR A 255 7.61 4.23 -15.57
C THR A 255 6.51 3.78 -14.60
N LYS A 256 6.84 3.14 -13.47
CA LYS A 256 5.86 2.73 -12.43
C LYS A 256 6.11 3.44 -11.10
N ALA A 257 5.13 4.22 -10.66
CA ALA A 257 5.14 4.94 -9.39
C ALA A 257 4.87 4.02 -8.19
N PHE A 258 5.77 3.07 -7.92
CA PHE A 258 5.75 2.33 -6.67
C PHE A 258 7.04 2.54 -5.89
N ASP A 259 6.98 3.43 -4.89
CA ASP A 259 8.00 3.51 -3.86
C ASP A 259 7.48 2.77 -2.60
N PRO A 260 8.02 1.58 -2.26
CA PRO A 260 7.63 0.84 -1.05
C PRO A 260 8.01 1.57 0.24
N LEU A 261 8.94 2.54 0.18
CA LEU A 261 9.35 3.38 1.32
C LEU A 261 8.44 4.60 1.50
N ALA A 262 7.91 5.19 0.42
CA ALA A 262 6.95 6.30 0.51
C ALA A 262 5.55 5.87 0.94
N ASN A 263 5.17 4.62 0.68
CA ASN A 263 3.83 4.13 0.97
C ASN A 263 3.75 3.43 2.35
N ARG A 264 3.38 4.19 3.39
CA ARG A 264 3.20 3.70 4.77
C ARG A 264 2.26 2.49 4.92
N GLN A 265 1.47 2.13 3.91
CA GLN A 265 0.61 0.94 3.94
C GLN A 265 1.31 -0.37 3.58
N VAL A 266 2.36 -0.36 2.75
CA VAL A 266 3.20 -1.55 2.48
C VAL A 266 3.97 -1.94 3.76
N MET A 267 4.27 -0.93 4.57
CA MET A 267 4.94 -1.01 5.86
C MET A 267 4.07 -1.55 7.03
N LYS A 268 2.81 -1.94 6.79
CA LYS A 268 1.88 -2.42 7.83
C LYS A 268 2.12 -3.86 8.32
N SER A 269 3.18 -4.55 7.90
CA SER A 269 3.69 -5.67 8.70
C SER A 269 4.46 -5.08 9.88
N GLU A 270 3.74 -4.71 10.95
CA GLU A 270 4.25 -3.98 12.13
C GLU A 270 5.47 -4.63 12.83
N GLY A 271 5.89 -5.84 12.42
CA GLY A 271 7.07 -6.55 12.97
C GLY A 271 8.28 -6.70 12.02
N SER A 272 8.11 -7.11 10.75
CA SER A 272 9.23 -7.57 9.91
C SER A 272 10.05 -6.45 9.26
N ASN A 273 9.46 -5.28 9.01
CA ASN A 273 10.17 -4.13 8.42
C ASN A 273 11.18 -3.49 9.38
N LEU A 274 11.16 -3.89 10.65
CA LEU A 274 12.16 -3.50 11.65
C LEU A 274 13.50 -4.22 11.43
N TRP A 275 13.50 -5.35 10.72
CA TRP A 275 14.64 -6.28 10.67
C TRP A 275 15.22 -6.50 9.27
N VAL A 276 14.54 -6.00 8.23
CA VAL A 276 14.95 -6.13 6.83
C VAL A 276 15.18 -4.75 6.25
N CYS A 277 16.43 -4.46 5.89
CA CYS A 277 16.79 -3.22 5.21
C CYS A 277 16.36 -3.31 3.74
N SER A 278 15.76 -2.24 3.23
CA SER A 278 15.40 -2.12 1.82
C SER A 278 16.25 -1.07 1.12
N ARG A 279 16.70 -1.36 -0.10
CA ARG A 279 17.41 -0.44 -0.99
C ARG A 279 16.67 -0.38 -2.32
N ILE A 280 16.55 0.82 -2.88
CA ILE A 280 15.88 1.04 -4.16
C ILE A 280 16.94 1.37 -5.22
N PHE A 281 16.79 0.79 -6.41
CA PHE A 281 17.59 1.06 -7.60
C PHE A 281 16.70 1.60 -8.71
N GLU A 282 17.21 2.59 -9.43
CA GLU A 282 16.52 3.26 -10.54
C GLU A 282 16.55 2.43 -11.83
N SER A 283 17.49 1.50 -11.96
CA SER A 283 17.57 0.58 -13.09
C SER A 283 18.09 -0.80 -12.69
N VAL A 284 17.72 -1.78 -13.52
CA VAL A 284 18.25 -3.16 -13.46
C VAL A 284 19.77 -3.18 -13.54
N MET A 285 20.37 -2.33 -14.38
CA MET A 285 21.81 -2.28 -14.59
C MET A 285 22.56 -1.73 -13.39
N ASP A 286 22.02 -0.72 -12.71
CA ASP A 286 22.63 -0.17 -11.49
C ASP A 286 22.62 -1.19 -10.36
N CYS A 287 21.50 -1.89 -10.17
CA CYS A 287 21.40 -2.95 -9.17
C CYS A 287 22.40 -4.09 -9.47
N ARG A 288 22.50 -4.49 -10.74
CA ARG A 288 23.46 -5.50 -11.17
C ARG A 288 24.90 -5.06 -10.89
N GLN A 289 25.28 -3.84 -11.30
CA GLN A 289 26.62 -3.30 -11.10
C GLN A 289 26.97 -3.22 -9.62
N HIS A 290 26.03 -2.80 -8.77
CA HIS A 290 26.19 -2.78 -7.31
C HIS A 290 26.43 -4.18 -6.73
N LEU A 291 25.70 -5.19 -7.19
CA LEU A 291 25.90 -6.58 -6.76
C LEU A 291 27.24 -7.15 -7.24
N ASP A 292 27.63 -6.85 -8.48
CA ASP A 292 28.95 -7.22 -9.04
C ASP A 292 30.09 -6.61 -8.21
N GLN A 293 30.03 -5.31 -7.90
CA GLN A 293 31.03 -4.62 -7.08
C GLN A 293 31.15 -5.21 -5.67
N ARG A 294 30.04 -5.70 -5.10
CA ARG A 294 30.03 -6.34 -3.77
C ARG A 294 30.38 -7.83 -3.81
N GLY A 295 30.57 -8.41 -4.99
CA GLY A 295 30.95 -9.81 -5.20
C GLY A 295 29.82 -10.79 -4.92
N PHE A 296 28.57 -10.44 -5.22
CA PHE A 296 27.42 -11.34 -5.06
C PHE A 296 27.22 -12.22 -6.29
N THR A 297 27.12 -13.53 -6.10
CA THR A 297 26.59 -14.45 -7.11
C THR A 297 25.11 -14.16 -7.30
N ARG A 298 24.67 -13.81 -8.51
CA ARG A 298 23.26 -13.58 -8.81
C ARG A 298 22.60 -14.86 -9.30
N VAL A 299 21.52 -15.27 -8.67
CA VAL A 299 20.77 -16.46 -9.04
C VAL A 299 19.31 -16.11 -9.24
N GLY A 300 18.75 -16.49 -10.38
CA GLY A 300 17.33 -16.30 -10.66
C GLY A 300 16.77 -17.46 -11.47
N ILE A 301 15.46 -17.46 -11.64
CA ILE A 301 14.78 -18.40 -12.52
C ILE A 301 14.82 -17.78 -13.92
N ALA A 302 15.53 -18.38 -14.86
CA ALA A 302 15.65 -17.83 -16.21
C ALA A 302 14.83 -18.62 -17.22
N GLN A 303 14.29 -17.94 -18.23
CA GLN A 303 13.56 -18.57 -19.33
C GLN A 303 14.57 -19.12 -20.36
N THR A 304 15.35 -20.14 -20.01
CA THR A 304 16.27 -20.74 -20.99
C THR A 304 15.52 -21.74 -21.87
N GLN A 305 15.61 -21.57 -23.19
CA GLN A 305 15.17 -22.58 -24.17
C GLN A 305 16.09 -23.83 -24.22
N ASN A 306 17.18 -23.85 -23.45
CA ASN A 306 18.15 -24.94 -23.40
C ASN A 306 18.22 -25.58 -22.01
N ASP A 307 18.06 -26.90 -21.95
CA ASP A 307 17.99 -27.82 -20.79
C ASP A 307 19.27 -27.91 -19.92
N SER A 308 20.05 -26.84 -19.79
CA SER A 308 21.42 -26.90 -19.21
C SER A 308 21.58 -26.38 -17.77
N GLY A 309 20.53 -25.94 -17.09
CA GLY A 309 20.68 -25.44 -15.71
C GLY A 309 20.31 -26.43 -14.62
N VAL A 310 20.62 -26.02 -13.40
CA VAL A 310 20.61 -26.88 -12.22
C VAL A 310 19.22 -26.88 -11.58
N SER A 311 18.75 -28.03 -11.08
CA SER A 311 17.47 -28.13 -10.37
C SER A 311 17.40 -27.14 -9.20
N PHE A 312 16.31 -26.37 -9.09
CA PHE A 312 16.14 -25.41 -7.98
C PHE A 312 16.10 -26.09 -6.60
N PHE A 313 15.86 -27.40 -6.54
CA PHE A 313 15.93 -28.19 -5.31
C PHE A 313 17.37 -28.49 -4.85
N SER A 314 18.38 -28.24 -5.69
CA SER A 314 19.77 -28.54 -5.39
C SER A 314 20.72 -27.76 -6.30
N ALA A 315 20.87 -26.46 -6.08
CA ALA A 315 21.84 -25.62 -6.79
C ALA A 315 23.12 -25.43 -5.96
N PRO A 316 24.33 -25.78 -6.47
CA PRO A 316 25.59 -25.60 -5.75
C PRO A 316 25.82 -24.15 -5.27
N CYS A 317 25.41 -23.17 -6.09
CA CYS A 317 25.52 -21.75 -5.78
C CYS A 317 24.68 -21.29 -4.57
N PHE A 318 23.73 -22.11 -4.08
CA PHE A 318 23.00 -21.78 -2.84
C PHE A 318 23.90 -21.77 -1.60
N CYS A 319 25.05 -22.45 -1.68
CA CYS A 319 26.07 -22.47 -0.64
C CYS A 319 27.05 -21.29 -0.73
N ASP A 320 26.96 -20.43 -1.75
CA ASP A 320 27.87 -19.29 -1.91
C ASP A 320 27.74 -18.34 -0.73
N GLU A 321 28.86 -17.83 -0.23
CA GLU A 321 28.89 -16.92 0.92
C GLU A 321 28.07 -15.64 0.65
N LYS A 322 28.19 -15.10 -0.57
CA LYS A 322 27.44 -13.94 -1.05
C LYS A 322 26.53 -14.32 -2.22
N LEU A 323 25.25 -14.44 -1.93
CA LEU A 323 24.21 -14.85 -2.88
C LEU A 323 23.13 -13.78 -2.97
N ALA A 324 22.75 -13.41 -4.19
CA ALA A 324 21.62 -12.54 -4.49
C ALA A 324 20.56 -13.33 -5.26
N LEU A 325 19.40 -13.57 -4.64
CA LEU A 325 18.25 -14.19 -5.29
C LEU A 325 17.46 -13.13 -6.06
N TRP A 326 17.44 -13.23 -7.38
CA TRP A 326 16.78 -12.30 -8.27
C TRP A 326 15.46 -12.86 -8.77
N LEU A 327 14.39 -12.10 -8.58
CA LEU A 327 13.05 -12.41 -9.06
C LEU A 327 12.46 -11.22 -9.84
N SER A 328 11.83 -11.51 -10.98
CA SER A 328 10.99 -10.56 -11.70
C SER A 328 9.52 -10.84 -11.42
N CYS A 329 8.81 -9.86 -10.86
CA CYS A 329 7.40 -9.99 -10.50
C CYS A 329 6.46 -9.91 -11.70
N ASN A 330 6.94 -9.45 -12.87
CA ASN A 330 6.14 -9.34 -14.09
C ASN A 330 6.02 -10.66 -14.87
N SER A 331 7.06 -11.51 -14.81
CA SER A 331 7.15 -12.71 -15.66
C SER A 331 7.50 -13.98 -14.89
N SER A 332 7.86 -13.89 -13.60
CA SER A 332 8.50 -14.95 -12.81
C SER A 332 9.87 -15.43 -13.35
N TYR A 333 10.32 -14.87 -14.49
CA TYR A 333 11.57 -15.20 -15.15
C TYR A 333 12.46 -13.96 -15.26
N VAL A 334 13.72 -14.11 -14.86
CA VAL A 334 14.75 -13.09 -15.02
C VAL A 334 15.47 -13.33 -16.35
N ASN A 335 15.87 -12.26 -17.03
CA ASN A 335 16.75 -12.38 -18.19
C ASN A 335 18.05 -13.11 -17.78
N ALA A 336 18.39 -14.19 -18.49
CA ALA A 336 19.56 -15.01 -18.20
C ALA A 336 20.87 -14.20 -18.15
N GLU A 337 20.96 -13.10 -18.89
CA GLU A 337 22.13 -12.21 -18.91
C GLU A 337 22.33 -11.40 -17.61
N LEU A 338 21.30 -11.32 -16.76
CA LEU A 338 21.33 -10.59 -15.50
C LEU A 338 21.83 -11.46 -14.34
N VAL A 339 21.76 -12.78 -14.48
CA VAL A 339 22.10 -13.75 -13.42
C VAL A 339 23.42 -14.45 -13.73
N SER A 340 24.22 -14.70 -12.69
CA SER A 340 25.46 -15.48 -12.79
C SER A 340 25.17 -16.98 -12.95
N SER A 341 24.01 -17.43 -12.49
CA SER A 341 23.53 -18.81 -12.64
C SER A 341 22.01 -18.84 -12.70
N SER A 342 21.47 -19.69 -13.57
CA SER A 342 20.03 -19.95 -13.64
C SER A 342 19.68 -21.26 -12.95
N VAL A 343 18.59 -21.26 -12.17
CA VAL A 343 18.00 -22.49 -11.65
C VAL A 343 16.78 -22.89 -12.48
N HIS A 344 16.65 -24.17 -12.74
CA HIS A 344 15.56 -24.74 -13.52
C HIS A 344 14.49 -25.29 -12.60
N VAL A 345 13.25 -25.04 -13.02
CA VAL A 345 12.08 -25.70 -12.46
C VAL A 345 11.81 -26.97 -13.28
N PRO A 346 11.72 -28.16 -12.66
CA PRO A 346 11.41 -29.40 -13.38
C PRO A 346 10.09 -29.28 -14.16
N SER A 347 10.02 -29.88 -15.35
CA SER A 347 8.88 -29.78 -16.27
C SER A 347 7.53 -30.24 -15.68
N ALA A 348 7.55 -31.03 -14.61
CA ALA A 348 6.36 -31.46 -13.87
C ALA A 348 5.79 -30.37 -12.94
N ALA A 349 6.62 -29.42 -12.48
CA ALA A 349 6.20 -28.29 -11.68
C ALA A 349 6.09 -27.05 -12.59
N LYS A 350 4.92 -26.78 -13.15
CA LYS A 350 4.65 -25.52 -13.87
C LYS A 350 4.58 -24.35 -12.86
N VAL A 351 5.71 -23.97 -12.28
CA VAL A 351 5.85 -22.90 -11.26
C VAL A 351 5.44 -21.51 -11.77
N ALA A 352 5.24 -21.34 -13.08
CA ALA A 352 4.55 -20.17 -13.64
C ALA A 352 3.16 -19.93 -13.00
N GLY A 353 2.55 -20.93 -12.36
CA GLY A 353 1.32 -20.80 -11.58
C GLY A 353 1.49 -20.33 -10.13
N LEU A 354 2.68 -20.41 -9.53
CA LEU A 354 2.90 -19.95 -8.14
C LEU A 354 2.88 -18.42 -8.08
N ALA A 355 2.27 -17.88 -7.02
CA ALA A 355 2.46 -16.47 -6.70
C ALA A 355 3.95 -16.21 -6.39
N ILE A 356 4.48 -15.07 -6.84
CA ILE A 356 5.90 -14.74 -6.72
C ILE A 356 6.38 -14.75 -5.25
N SER A 357 5.51 -14.36 -4.31
CA SER A 357 5.80 -14.45 -2.87
C SER A 357 6.00 -15.89 -2.37
N ASN A 358 5.25 -16.85 -2.93
CA ASN A 358 5.33 -18.26 -2.55
C ASN A 358 6.56 -18.90 -3.18
N LEU A 359 6.84 -18.59 -4.44
CA LEU A 359 8.05 -19.00 -5.13
C LEU A 359 9.30 -18.52 -4.36
N MET A 360 9.28 -17.26 -3.93
CA MET A 360 10.36 -16.70 -3.14
C MET A 360 10.55 -17.43 -1.80
N ALA A 361 9.45 -17.72 -1.10
CA ALA A 361 9.50 -18.47 0.14
C ALA A 361 10.12 -19.86 -0.04
N VAL A 362 9.78 -20.57 -1.13
CA VAL A 362 10.38 -21.87 -1.48
C VAL A 362 11.89 -21.74 -1.75
N MET A 363 12.31 -20.72 -2.50
CA MET A 363 13.72 -20.49 -2.80
C MET A 363 14.54 -20.16 -1.53
N LEU A 364 14.00 -19.29 -0.66
CA LEU A 364 14.65 -18.95 0.61
C LEU A 364 14.76 -20.16 1.55
N ALA A 365 13.72 -20.98 1.60
CA ALA A 365 13.71 -22.21 2.36
C ALA A 365 14.81 -23.17 1.86
N GLU A 366 14.95 -23.32 0.53
CA GLU A 366 16.00 -24.16 -0.05
C GLU A 366 17.42 -23.62 0.16
N VAL A 367 17.64 -22.32 0.00
CA VAL A 367 18.94 -21.71 0.32
C VAL A 367 19.30 -21.95 1.78
N THR A 368 18.33 -21.78 2.69
CA THR A 368 18.52 -21.98 4.13
C THR A 368 18.87 -23.43 4.45
N ARG A 369 18.23 -24.40 3.79
CA ARG A 369 18.53 -25.83 3.88
C ARG A 369 19.94 -26.15 3.37
N CYS A 370 20.30 -25.65 2.19
CA CYS A 370 21.62 -25.86 1.58
C CYS A 370 22.75 -25.31 2.45
N ARG A 371 22.55 -24.11 3.04
CA ARG A 371 23.52 -23.46 3.94
C ARG A 371 23.65 -24.11 5.32
N LYS A 372 22.84 -25.15 5.62
CA LYS A 372 22.83 -25.85 6.94
C LYS A 372 22.74 -24.89 8.12
N THR A 373 21.96 -23.82 7.97
CA THR A 373 21.81 -22.79 8.99
C THR A 373 21.33 -23.45 10.29
N THR A 374 22.05 -23.27 11.40
CA THR A 374 21.65 -23.85 12.69
C THR A 374 20.42 -23.13 13.21
N TYR A 375 19.41 -23.90 13.62
CA TYR A 375 18.13 -23.36 14.08
C TYR A 375 18.08 -23.32 15.60
N PRO A 376 17.61 -22.22 16.22
CA PRO A 376 17.37 -22.21 17.65
C PRO A 376 16.18 -23.14 17.94
N GLN A 377 16.33 -24.05 18.91
CA GLN A 377 15.20 -24.86 19.36
C GLN A 377 14.14 -23.98 20.07
N GLY A 378 12.86 -24.21 19.73
CA GLY A 378 11.69 -23.53 20.24
C GLY A 378 11.12 -22.46 19.28
N TYR A 379 9.80 -22.24 19.34
CA TYR A 379 9.10 -21.20 18.60
C TYR A 379 9.22 -19.84 19.31
N TRP A 380 9.56 -18.77 18.57
CA TRP A 380 9.73 -17.41 19.10
C TRP A 380 8.96 -16.40 18.27
N SER A 381 8.07 -15.67 18.94
CA SER A 381 7.52 -14.41 18.44
C SER A 381 7.81 -13.32 19.47
N LEU A 382 8.57 -12.30 19.10
CA LEU A 382 8.76 -11.15 19.98
C LEU A 382 7.41 -10.44 20.16
N GLY A 383 6.91 -10.41 21.38
CA GLY A 383 5.73 -9.62 21.73
C GLY A 383 6.01 -8.13 21.56
N SER A 384 4.97 -7.33 21.33
CA SER A 384 5.12 -5.88 21.11
C SER A 384 5.83 -5.13 22.26
N GLN A 385 5.81 -5.66 23.48
CA GLN A 385 6.56 -5.12 24.62
C GLN A 385 8.05 -5.47 24.57
N GLU A 386 8.40 -6.65 24.06
CA GLU A 386 9.79 -7.14 23.94
C GLU A 386 10.51 -6.41 22.81
N GLN A 387 9.84 -6.19 21.69
CA GLN A 387 10.32 -5.34 20.59
C GLN A 387 10.64 -3.92 21.08
N ARG A 388 9.76 -3.34 21.92
CA ARG A 388 9.95 -2.02 22.52
C ARG A 388 11.11 -1.99 23.51
N ALA A 389 11.20 -2.98 24.40
CA ALA A 389 12.26 -3.08 25.40
C ALA A 389 13.66 -3.19 24.76
N TYR A 390 13.78 -3.93 23.65
CA TYR A 390 15.01 -4.05 22.89
C TYR A 390 15.43 -2.72 22.25
N VAL A 391 14.50 -2.02 21.58
CA VAL A 391 14.79 -0.68 21.03
C VAL A 391 15.26 0.28 22.13
N HIS A 392 14.62 0.25 23.30
CA HIS A 392 15.05 1.05 24.45
C HIS A 392 16.44 0.67 24.99
N TRP A 393 16.78 -0.63 25.04
CA TRP A 393 18.11 -1.09 25.46
C TRP A 393 19.19 -0.71 24.46
N CYS A 394 18.96 -0.88 23.15
CA CYS A 394 19.89 -0.42 22.11
C CYS A 394 20.15 1.09 22.21
N LEU A 395 19.08 1.87 22.42
CA LEU A 395 19.20 3.32 22.64
C LEU A 395 19.98 3.64 23.92
N ALA A 396 19.81 2.87 25.00
CA ALA A 396 20.52 3.07 26.27
C ALA A 396 22.00 2.68 26.21
N VAL A 397 22.36 1.60 25.50
CA VAL A 397 23.76 1.19 25.27
C VAL A 397 24.48 2.20 24.37
N HIS A 398 23.77 2.73 23.36
CA HIS A 398 24.33 3.74 22.46
C HIS A 398 24.48 5.11 23.14
N ALA A 399 23.50 5.53 23.95
CA ALA A 399 23.57 6.75 24.74
C ALA A 399 24.66 6.72 25.83
N LYS A 400 25.06 5.52 26.30
CA LYS A 400 26.20 5.35 27.22
C LYS A 400 27.57 5.46 26.54
N ARG A 401 27.68 5.25 25.22
CA ARG A 401 28.94 5.33 24.47
C ARG A 401 29.19 6.68 23.82
N HIS A 402 28.15 7.47 23.51
CA HIS A 402 28.29 8.76 22.82
C HIS A 402 27.42 9.84 23.48
N PRO A 403 28.02 10.82 24.20
CA PRO A 403 27.28 11.82 24.97
C PRO A 403 26.59 12.90 24.13
N THR A 404 26.92 13.04 22.83
CA THR A 404 26.28 14.01 21.92
C THR A 404 25.95 13.41 20.55
N LEU A 405 24.83 13.88 19.96
CA LEU A 405 24.34 13.49 18.62
C LEU A 405 25.34 13.83 17.49
N GLU A 406 26.17 14.83 17.71
CA GLU A 406 27.14 15.35 16.75
C GLU A 406 28.39 14.46 16.66
N GLN A 407 28.86 13.92 17.80
CA GLN A 407 29.93 12.90 17.83
C GLN A 407 29.49 11.59 17.16
N ALA A 408 28.26 11.14 17.45
CA ALA A 408 27.69 9.94 16.82
C ALA A 408 27.54 10.08 15.30
N SER A 409 27.23 11.29 14.80
CA SER A 409 27.15 11.58 13.37
C SER A 409 28.52 11.64 12.69
N GLN A 410 29.55 12.14 13.37
CA GLN A 410 30.91 12.25 12.83
C GLN A 410 31.62 10.88 12.75
N GLU A 411 31.48 10.02 13.76
CA GLU A 411 32.03 8.66 13.72
C GLU A 411 31.28 7.75 12.72
N ALA A 412 29.95 7.90 12.59
CA ALA A 412 29.15 7.22 11.56
C ALA A 412 29.50 7.65 10.12
N SER A 413 30.18 8.78 9.97
CA SER A 413 30.70 9.26 8.68
C SER A 413 32.08 8.69 8.35
N ALA A 414 32.79 8.14 9.35
CA ALA A 414 34.15 7.61 9.24
C ALA A 414 34.22 6.07 9.25
N SER A 415 33.12 5.37 9.54
CA SER A 415 33.04 3.89 9.59
C SER A 415 32.56 3.27 8.25
N PRO A 416 33.00 2.05 7.89
CA PRO A 416 32.53 1.36 6.69
C PRO A 416 31.01 1.18 6.66
N GLU A 417 30.42 1.23 5.47
CA GLU A 417 28.99 1.44 5.12
C GLU A 417 27.93 0.64 5.92
N TYR A 418 28.31 -0.40 6.64
CA TYR A 418 27.42 -1.33 7.35
C TYR A 418 26.97 -0.82 8.74
N GLU A 419 27.82 -0.11 9.50
CA GLU A 419 27.40 0.50 10.78
C GLU A 419 26.44 1.68 10.56
N ARG A 420 26.56 2.33 9.40
CA ARG A 420 25.72 3.44 8.93
C ARG A 420 24.25 3.03 8.76
N LEU A 421 24.00 1.80 8.29
CA LEU A 421 22.67 1.25 8.04
C LEU A 421 21.94 0.84 9.33
N GLU A 422 22.67 0.23 10.27
CA GLU A 422 22.12 -0.11 11.58
C GLU A 422 21.76 1.17 12.36
N LEU A 423 22.55 2.24 12.21
CA LEU A 423 22.31 3.55 12.82
C LEU A 423 21.14 4.32 12.17
N LEU A 424 20.96 4.23 10.86
CA LEU A 424 19.85 4.85 10.14
C LEU A 424 18.49 4.18 10.45
N CYS A 425 18.45 2.86 10.59
CA CYS A 425 17.29 2.14 11.12
C CYS A 425 16.98 2.56 12.58
N LYS A 426 18.00 2.87 13.39
CA LYS A 426 17.86 3.37 14.78
C LYS A 426 17.30 4.79 14.85
N LEU A 427 17.62 5.67 13.88
CA LEU A 427 17.19 7.08 13.85
C LEU A 427 15.78 7.30 13.28
N THR A 428 15.35 6.48 12.32
CA THR A 428 14.02 6.57 11.69
C THR A 428 12.87 6.24 12.66
N TYR A 429 13.11 5.34 13.63
CA TYR A 429 12.17 5.05 14.72
C TYR A 429 11.98 6.24 15.70
N TRP A 430 13.02 7.06 15.88
CA TRP A 430 13.01 8.22 16.77
C TRP A 430 12.07 9.34 16.25
N ALA A 431 11.99 9.52 14.93
CA ALA A 431 11.10 10.50 14.30
C ALA A 431 9.60 10.16 14.41
N GLY A 432 9.24 8.87 14.46
CA GLY A 432 7.84 8.41 14.60
C GLY A 432 7.27 8.53 16.02
N SER A 433 8.15 8.45 17.04
CA SER A 433 7.76 8.26 18.44
C SER A 433 7.49 9.56 19.22
N LEU A 434 7.92 10.72 18.70
CA LEU A 434 7.74 12.02 19.37
C LEU A 434 6.24 12.42 19.53
N ARG A 435 5.36 11.94 18.64
CA ARG A 435 3.89 12.18 18.72
C ARG A 435 3.22 11.37 19.83
N MET A 436 3.75 10.21 20.20
CA MET A 436 3.22 9.41 21.30
C MET A 436 3.70 9.94 22.66
N PHE A 437 4.92 10.47 22.74
CA PHE A 437 5.46 11.04 23.98
C PHE A 437 4.67 12.29 24.43
N LYS A 438 4.27 13.17 23.50
CA LYS A 438 3.38 14.30 23.80
C LYS A 438 1.98 13.88 24.25
N LYS A 439 1.45 12.76 23.73
CA LYS A 439 0.15 12.20 24.16
C LYS A 439 0.24 11.48 25.50
N LEU A 440 1.37 10.85 25.83
CA LEU A 440 1.58 10.15 27.09
C LEU A 440 1.81 11.13 28.25
N VAL A 441 2.50 12.25 28.01
CA VAL A 441 2.64 13.34 28.99
C VAL A 441 1.31 14.09 29.21
N ALA A 442 0.43 14.16 28.20
CA ALA A 442 -0.91 14.73 28.34
C ALA A 442 -1.94 13.77 28.96
N ALA A 443 -1.74 12.46 28.87
CA ALA A 443 -2.68 11.44 29.37
C ALA A 443 -2.54 11.09 30.86
N VAL A 444 -1.55 11.66 31.57
CA VAL A 444 -1.38 11.49 33.02
C VAL A 444 -2.16 12.54 33.84
N ALA A 445 -2.79 13.52 33.18
CA ALA A 445 -3.60 14.54 33.84
C ALA A 445 -5.01 14.62 33.24
N TYR A 446 -5.89 13.66 33.56
CA TYR A 446 -7.31 13.88 33.90
C TYR A 446 -8.00 12.53 34.15
N SER A 447 -8.59 12.38 35.34
CA SER A 447 -9.37 11.20 35.71
C SER A 447 -10.81 11.61 36.10
N LYS A 448 -11.75 10.71 35.75
CA LYS A 448 -13.10 10.45 36.30
C LYS A 448 -14.36 11.02 35.58
N ILE A 449 -15.39 10.14 35.63
CA ILE A 449 -16.86 10.28 35.49
C ILE A 449 -17.43 9.95 34.07
N VAL A 450 -18.50 9.17 33.80
CA VAL A 450 -19.25 8.00 34.34
C VAL A 450 -20.37 7.62 33.31
N HIS A 451 -20.52 6.32 33.01
CA HIS A 451 -21.73 5.49 32.72
C HIS A 451 -22.63 5.59 31.44
N SER A 452 -22.83 4.39 30.85
CA SER A 452 -24.06 3.69 30.40
C SER A 452 -24.88 4.13 29.17
N VAL A 453 -25.00 3.24 28.16
CA VAL A 453 -26.25 2.91 27.42
C VAL A 453 -26.21 1.44 26.94
N LYS A 454 -27.34 0.72 27.08
CA LYS A 454 -27.61 -0.69 26.68
C LYS A 454 -28.05 -0.82 25.21
N PRO A 455 -28.02 -2.03 24.60
CA PRO A 455 -28.38 -2.27 23.19
C PRO A 455 -29.89 -2.52 23.02
N PRO A 456 -30.47 -2.35 21.82
CA PRO A 456 -31.78 -2.91 21.49
C PRO A 456 -31.64 -4.28 20.80
N SER A 457 -32.62 -5.15 21.08
CA SER A 457 -32.82 -6.49 20.57
C SER A 457 -33.97 -6.50 19.51
N PRO A 458 -34.42 -7.66 18.99
CA PRO A 458 -34.56 -7.92 17.55
C PRO A 458 -35.98 -7.70 17.01
N PHE A 459 -36.10 -7.58 15.68
CA PHE A 459 -37.37 -7.77 14.97
C PHE A 459 -37.27 -8.87 13.93
N SER A 460 -38.38 -9.60 13.86
CA SER A 460 -38.66 -10.85 13.18
C SER A 460 -39.20 -10.70 11.75
N GLY A 461 -38.91 -11.69 10.91
CA GLY A 461 -39.87 -12.24 9.95
C GLY A 461 -39.65 -11.92 8.46
N GLY A 462 -39.62 -12.98 7.64
CA GLY A 462 -39.92 -12.89 6.20
C GLY A 462 -38.95 -13.64 5.29
N SER A 463 -39.21 -14.92 5.06
CA SER A 463 -38.57 -15.76 4.03
C SER A 463 -39.05 -15.41 2.62
N ASN A 464 -38.13 -15.26 1.67
CA ASN A 464 -38.29 -15.68 0.26
C ASN A 464 -36.93 -15.64 -0.49
N PRO A 465 -36.74 -16.50 -1.52
CA PRO A 465 -35.44 -16.76 -2.12
C PRO A 465 -35.00 -15.61 -3.06
N VAL A 466 -33.74 -15.20 -2.93
CA VAL A 466 -33.12 -14.15 -3.76
C VAL A 466 -32.55 -14.79 -5.04
N PRO A 467 -32.93 -14.35 -6.25
CA PRO A 467 -32.33 -14.83 -7.49
C PRO A 467 -30.94 -14.22 -7.69
N ALA A 468 -30.06 -14.97 -8.38
CA ALA A 468 -28.68 -14.58 -8.64
C ALA A 468 -28.59 -13.20 -9.32
N MET A 469 -27.83 -12.27 -8.74
CA MET A 469 -27.61 -10.94 -9.31
C MET A 469 -26.62 -11.00 -10.47
N THR A 470 -27.13 -10.81 -11.69
CA THR A 470 -26.35 -10.37 -12.84
C THR A 470 -25.85 -8.94 -12.58
N ASP A 471 -24.54 -8.69 -12.67
CA ASP A 471 -24.00 -7.33 -12.63
C ASP A 471 -24.47 -6.56 -13.89
N TYR A 472 -25.22 -5.48 -13.68
CA TYR A 472 -25.65 -4.60 -14.78
C TYR A 472 -24.63 -3.50 -15.00
N TYR A 473 -24.39 -3.17 -16.27
CA TYR A 473 -23.51 -2.07 -16.66
C TYR A 473 -24.26 -1.17 -17.61
N ARG A 474 -24.12 0.14 -17.43
CA ARG A 474 -24.56 1.13 -18.41
C ARG A 474 -23.79 0.93 -19.72
N HIS A 475 -24.32 1.46 -20.81
CA HIS A 475 -23.63 1.44 -22.13
C HIS A 475 -22.23 2.09 -22.08
N ASP A 476 -21.95 2.94 -21.09
CA ASP A 476 -20.68 3.62 -20.88
C ASP A 476 -19.70 2.87 -19.95
N GLY A 477 -20.08 1.67 -19.48
CA GLY A 477 -19.23 0.77 -18.69
C GLY A 477 -19.29 0.99 -17.17
N VAL A 478 -20.12 1.91 -16.69
CA VAL A 478 -20.32 2.13 -15.25
C VAL A 478 -21.23 1.04 -14.68
N ARG A 479 -20.77 0.41 -13.59
CA ARG A 479 -21.51 -0.64 -12.89
C ARG A 479 -22.77 -0.05 -12.25
N ILE A 480 -23.93 -0.60 -12.59
CA ILE A 480 -25.21 -0.30 -11.97
C ILE A 480 -25.34 -1.22 -10.75
N THR A 481 -25.40 -0.64 -9.56
CA THR A 481 -25.41 -1.39 -8.30
C THR A 481 -26.79 -1.92 -7.91
N HIS A 482 -27.76 -1.88 -8.82
CA HIS A 482 -29.13 -2.35 -8.66
C HIS A 482 -29.63 -2.91 -9.99
N ASP A 483 -30.63 -3.80 -9.97
CA ASP A 483 -31.23 -4.33 -11.20
C ASP A 483 -32.22 -3.30 -11.80
N PRO A 484 -31.89 -2.65 -12.93
CA PRO A 484 -32.75 -1.63 -13.53
C PRO A 484 -33.98 -2.23 -14.24
N TYR A 485 -34.02 -3.56 -14.40
CA TYR A 485 -35.12 -4.32 -15.01
C TYR A 485 -35.91 -5.14 -13.97
N ALA A 486 -35.64 -4.97 -12.67
CA ALA A 486 -36.38 -5.65 -11.63
C ALA A 486 -37.90 -5.36 -11.70
N PRO A 487 -38.76 -6.34 -11.35
CA PRO A 487 -40.21 -6.15 -11.32
C PRO A 487 -40.61 -4.91 -10.51
N GLY A 488 -41.39 -4.01 -11.10
CA GLY A 488 -41.82 -2.75 -10.50
C GLY A 488 -40.90 -1.54 -10.76
N MET A 489 -39.70 -1.71 -11.31
CA MET A 489 -38.81 -0.57 -11.66
C MET A 489 -39.40 0.29 -12.79
N ALA A 490 -39.93 -0.34 -13.84
CA ALA A 490 -40.58 0.37 -14.95
C ALA A 490 -41.89 1.08 -14.55
N GLU A 491 -42.61 0.53 -13.56
CA GLU A 491 -43.80 1.13 -12.96
C GLU A 491 -43.45 2.31 -12.02
N LYS A 492 -42.34 2.21 -11.30
CA LYS A 492 -41.88 3.22 -10.34
C LYS A 492 -41.14 4.39 -10.99
N TYR A 493 -40.34 4.13 -12.01
CA TYR A 493 -39.41 5.12 -12.59
C TYR A 493 -39.54 5.30 -14.11
N GLY A 494 -40.43 4.56 -14.78
CA GLY A 494 -40.65 4.64 -16.23
C GLY A 494 -39.86 3.61 -17.05
N MET A 495 -40.27 3.40 -18.31
CA MET A 495 -39.57 2.55 -19.27
C MET A 495 -38.24 3.21 -19.72
N PRO A 496 -37.22 2.44 -20.15
CA PRO A 496 -35.98 2.99 -20.69
C PRO A 496 -36.21 4.12 -21.71
N GLY A 497 -35.64 5.29 -21.45
CA GLY A 497 -35.83 6.50 -22.27
C GLY A 497 -37.02 7.39 -21.88
N LYS A 498 -37.74 7.07 -20.80
CA LYS A 498 -38.69 7.97 -20.12
C LYS A 498 -38.22 8.23 -18.71
N THR A 499 -37.96 9.49 -18.37
CA THR A 499 -37.59 9.92 -17.02
C THR A 499 -38.82 10.04 -16.13
N ASP A 500 -38.62 10.02 -14.81
CA ASP A 500 -39.67 10.45 -13.89
C ASP A 500 -39.96 11.96 -14.02
N ASN A 501 -40.94 12.45 -13.25
CA ASN A 501 -41.35 13.86 -13.27
C ASN A 501 -40.25 14.83 -12.78
N GLU A 502 -39.15 14.33 -12.24
CA GLU A 502 -38.00 15.10 -11.78
C GLU A 502 -36.79 14.99 -12.73
N GLY A 503 -36.95 14.27 -13.85
CA GLY A 503 -35.90 14.12 -14.87
C GLY A 503 -34.87 13.01 -14.55
N PHE A 504 -35.11 12.18 -13.53
CA PHE A 504 -34.24 11.04 -13.22
C PHE A 504 -34.48 9.91 -14.22
N ASP A 505 -33.40 9.46 -14.86
CA ASP A 505 -33.38 8.29 -15.72
C ASP A 505 -32.66 7.14 -14.99
N PRO A 506 -33.35 6.13 -14.43
CA PRO A 506 -32.69 5.04 -13.71
C PRO A 506 -31.76 4.19 -14.61
N TYR A 507 -31.86 4.32 -15.93
CA TYR A 507 -31.02 3.63 -16.90
C TYR A 507 -29.79 4.44 -17.32
N ALA A 508 -29.84 5.77 -17.18
CA ALA A 508 -28.77 6.69 -17.59
C ALA A 508 -28.17 7.53 -16.46
N ASP A 509 -28.76 7.51 -15.26
CA ASP A 509 -28.32 8.27 -14.09
C ASP A 509 -27.88 7.32 -12.98
N THR A 510 -26.76 7.63 -12.32
CA THR A 510 -26.21 6.79 -11.24
C THR A 510 -26.96 7.01 -9.93
N VAL A 511 -27.43 8.23 -9.69
CA VAL A 511 -28.21 8.66 -8.51
C VAL A 511 -29.14 9.80 -8.90
N GLY A 512 -30.31 9.90 -8.28
CA GLY A 512 -31.31 10.92 -8.61
C GLY A 512 -30.99 12.33 -8.10
N PRO A 513 -31.72 13.36 -8.57
CA PRO A 513 -31.48 14.76 -8.24
C PRO A 513 -31.63 15.04 -6.73
N GLY A 514 -32.41 14.26 -6.00
CA GLY A 514 -32.46 14.35 -4.54
C GLY A 514 -31.13 14.04 -3.83
N ILE A 515 -30.28 13.21 -4.43
CA ILE A 515 -29.03 12.73 -3.85
C ILE A 515 -27.83 13.54 -4.39
N TYR A 516 -27.80 13.82 -5.69
CA TYR A 516 -26.68 14.49 -6.34
C TYR A 516 -27.14 15.28 -7.58
N GLY A 517 -26.72 16.54 -7.71
CA GLY A 517 -27.01 17.35 -8.91
C GLY A 517 -28.37 18.08 -8.94
N GLY A 518 -29.21 17.92 -7.92
CA GLY A 518 -30.53 18.54 -7.84
C GLY A 518 -30.57 19.93 -7.23
N ILE A 519 -31.74 20.57 -7.34
CA ILE A 519 -32.02 21.89 -6.81
C ILE A 519 -32.00 21.88 -5.28
N VAL A 520 -31.25 22.82 -4.69
CA VAL A 520 -31.08 22.93 -3.24
C VAL A 520 -31.95 24.03 -2.66
N LYS A 521 -32.37 23.83 -1.41
CA LYS A 521 -33.11 24.84 -0.65
C LYS A 521 -32.16 26.00 -0.33
N ARG A 522 -32.64 27.22 -0.59
CA ARG A 522 -31.95 28.47 -0.23
C ARG A 522 -32.77 29.23 0.80
N ASP A 523 -32.09 29.96 1.68
CA ASP A 523 -32.74 30.86 2.64
C ASP A 523 -33.09 32.21 1.99
N GLU A 524 -33.65 33.13 2.79
CA GLU A 524 -34.07 34.46 2.33
C GLU A 524 -32.89 35.31 1.80
N SER A 525 -31.65 34.98 2.18
CA SER A 525 -30.44 35.64 1.67
C SER A 525 -29.93 35.03 0.36
N GLY A 526 -30.56 33.94 -0.11
CA GLY A 526 -30.11 33.16 -1.25
C GLY A 526 -28.99 32.16 -0.92
N SER A 527 -28.61 32.01 0.36
CA SER A 527 -27.57 31.08 0.80
C SER A 527 -28.09 29.65 0.83
N VAL A 528 -27.23 28.67 0.53
CA VAL A 528 -27.61 27.25 0.53
C VAL A 528 -27.88 26.77 1.96
N VAL A 529 -29.06 26.18 2.19
CA VAL A 529 -29.43 25.60 3.47
C VAL A 529 -28.72 24.26 3.64
N ILE A 530 -27.89 24.15 4.68
CA ILE A 530 -27.17 22.92 5.06
C ILE A 530 -27.94 22.18 6.15
N GLY A 531 -28.17 20.88 5.95
CA GLY A 531 -28.93 20.07 6.89
C GLY A 531 -28.84 18.57 6.59
N ARG A 532 -29.86 17.84 7.05
CA ARG A 532 -30.00 16.41 6.77
C ARG A 532 -30.23 16.21 5.27
N GLN A 533 -29.35 15.43 4.64
CA GLN A 533 -29.45 15.14 3.22
C GLN A 533 -30.62 14.18 2.91
N TYR A 534 -31.12 14.22 1.67
CA TYR A 534 -32.24 13.42 1.21
C TYR A 534 -32.02 11.92 1.49
N GLN A 535 -33.05 11.26 2.02
CA GLN A 535 -33.04 9.85 2.43
C GLN A 535 -31.88 9.43 3.37
N ASN A 536 -31.22 10.38 4.06
CA ASN A 536 -30.03 10.13 4.88
C ASN A 536 -28.87 9.46 4.11
N HIS A 537 -28.76 9.71 2.79
CA HIS A 537 -27.77 9.03 1.94
C HIS A 537 -26.31 9.38 2.29
N ASN A 538 -26.07 10.51 2.98
CA ASN A 538 -24.76 10.87 3.51
C ASN A 538 -24.89 11.21 5.01
N PRO A 539 -24.09 10.61 5.91
CA PRO A 539 -24.12 10.92 7.35
C PRO A 539 -23.61 12.33 7.67
N ARG A 540 -22.93 12.99 6.73
CA ARG A 540 -22.49 14.39 6.87
C ARG A 540 -23.63 15.35 6.46
N PRO A 541 -23.86 16.43 7.22
CA PRO A 541 -24.77 17.49 6.79
C PRO A 541 -24.36 18.05 5.42
N GLY A 542 -25.33 18.38 4.57
CA GLY A 542 -25.07 19.00 3.27
C GLY A 542 -26.29 19.73 2.71
N PRO A 543 -26.23 20.19 1.44
CA PRO A 543 -27.32 20.95 0.84
C PRO A 543 -28.65 20.18 0.88
N VAL A 544 -29.68 20.81 1.43
CA VAL A 544 -31.02 20.22 1.54
C VAL A 544 -31.71 20.24 0.19
N TYR A 545 -32.24 19.11 -0.28
CA TYR A 545 -32.99 19.03 -1.54
C TYR A 545 -34.29 19.84 -1.46
N ALA A 546 -34.55 20.67 -2.47
CA ALA A 546 -35.76 21.50 -2.56
C ALA A 546 -36.89 20.85 -3.37
N GLY A 547 -36.63 19.71 -4.04
CA GLY A 547 -37.52 19.18 -5.07
C GLY A 547 -37.33 19.90 -6.41
N GLY A 548 -38.01 19.41 -7.46
CA GLY A 548 -38.04 20.07 -8.77
C GLY A 548 -36.93 19.63 -9.74
N GLY A 549 -36.19 18.56 -9.45
CA GLY A 549 -35.25 17.94 -10.37
C GLY A 549 -33.84 18.52 -10.36
N TYR A 550 -33.12 18.35 -11.47
CA TYR A 550 -31.75 18.83 -11.66
C TYR A 550 -31.68 20.36 -11.75
N THR A 551 -30.55 20.95 -11.35
CA THR A 551 -30.34 22.40 -11.52
C THR A 551 -30.32 22.77 -13.01
N PRO A 552 -30.69 24.02 -13.39
CA PRO A 552 -30.68 24.45 -14.79
C PRO A 552 -29.33 24.27 -15.49
N ILE A 553 -28.21 24.42 -14.76
CA ILE A 553 -26.88 24.19 -15.32
C ILE A 553 -26.57 22.70 -15.50
N ASN A 554 -27.06 21.83 -14.63
CA ASN A 554 -26.90 20.38 -14.77
C ASN A 554 -27.75 19.82 -15.92
N GLU A 555 -28.95 20.37 -16.14
CA GLU A 555 -29.76 20.12 -17.33
C GLU A 555 -29.06 20.59 -18.62
N ALA A 556 -28.43 21.77 -18.60
CA ALA A 556 -27.66 22.26 -19.73
C ALA A 556 -26.40 21.41 -19.99
N LEU A 557 -25.75 20.90 -18.94
CA LEU A 557 -24.59 20.00 -19.02
C LEU A 557 -24.88 18.74 -19.84
N ARG A 558 -26.03 18.10 -19.62
CA ARG A 558 -26.47 16.91 -20.37
C ARG A 558 -26.64 17.16 -21.87
N LYS A 559 -26.90 18.40 -22.26
CA LYS A 559 -27.07 18.84 -23.66
C LYS A 559 -25.77 19.37 -24.27
N GLY A 560 -24.69 19.42 -23.48
CA GLY A 560 -23.35 19.82 -23.90
C GLY A 560 -23.13 21.34 -24.02
N PRO A 561 -21.95 21.75 -24.54
CA PRO A 561 -21.54 23.15 -24.65
C PRO A 561 -22.54 24.10 -25.34
N PRO A 562 -23.29 23.71 -26.38
CA PRO A 562 -24.27 24.58 -27.03
C PRO A 562 -25.39 25.07 -26.10
N ALA A 563 -25.81 24.24 -25.13
CA ALA A 563 -26.82 24.62 -24.14
C ALA A 563 -26.21 25.40 -22.95
N LEU A 564 -24.96 25.11 -22.60
CA LEU A 564 -24.25 25.79 -21.51
C LEU A 564 -23.90 27.24 -21.84
N LYS A 565 -23.51 27.51 -23.08
CA LYS A 565 -23.05 28.83 -23.50
C LYS A 565 -24.06 29.96 -23.25
N PRO A 566 -25.31 29.90 -23.76
CA PRO A 566 -26.28 30.97 -23.53
C PRO A 566 -26.65 31.11 -22.05
N LEU A 567 -26.63 30.01 -21.30
CA LEU A 567 -26.93 30.02 -19.87
C LEU A 567 -25.83 30.74 -19.07
N LEU A 568 -24.56 30.38 -19.30
CA LEU A 568 -23.41 30.98 -18.61
C LEU A 568 -23.07 32.39 -19.09
N ASP A 569 -23.44 32.76 -20.32
CA ASP A 569 -23.35 34.14 -20.79
C ASP A 569 -24.35 35.07 -20.07
N LYS A 570 -25.53 34.55 -19.69
CA LYS A 570 -26.52 35.31 -18.93
C LYS A 570 -26.32 35.25 -17.41
N TYR A 571 -25.85 34.11 -16.89
CA TYR A 571 -25.68 33.84 -15.47
C TYR A 571 -24.31 33.18 -15.19
N PRO A 572 -23.22 33.97 -15.19
CA PRO A 572 -21.86 33.42 -15.08
C PRO A 572 -21.60 32.69 -13.75
N ASP A 573 -22.23 33.12 -12.67
CA ASP A 573 -22.07 32.52 -11.33
C ASP A 573 -22.50 31.05 -11.28
N LEU A 574 -23.34 30.61 -12.23
CA LEU A 574 -23.79 29.22 -12.29
C LEU A 574 -22.63 28.24 -12.53
N ALA A 575 -21.49 28.69 -13.09
CA ALA A 575 -20.29 27.86 -13.27
C ALA A 575 -19.78 27.23 -11.95
N ASN A 576 -20.16 27.80 -10.81
CA ASN A 576 -19.83 27.31 -9.47
C ASN A 576 -21.08 27.06 -8.59
N ASP A 577 -22.26 26.90 -9.20
CA ASP A 577 -23.49 26.65 -8.45
C ASP A 577 -23.37 25.36 -7.62
N ILE A 578 -24.05 25.33 -6.47
CA ILE A 578 -24.01 24.19 -5.56
C ILE A 578 -25.32 23.44 -5.67
N SER A 579 -25.24 22.16 -6.02
CA SER A 579 -26.38 21.26 -6.11
C SER A 579 -26.39 20.25 -4.95
N THR A 580 -27.40 19.38 -4.89
CA THR A 580 -27.44 18.30 -3.87
C THR A 580 -26.17 17.47 -3.91
N GLY A 581 -25.79 16.93 -2.75
CA GLY A 581 -24.48 16.30 -2.57
C GLY A 581 -23.31 17.29 -2.52
N GLY A 582 -23.56 18.61 -2.55
CA GLY A 582 -22.52 19.65 -2.57
C GLY A 582 -21.79 19.74 -3.91
N ALA A 583 -22.36 19.18 -4.97
CA ALA A 583 -21.68 19.06 -6.25
C ALA A 583 -21.70 20.39 -7.01
N THR A 584 -20.53 20.80 -7.51
CA THR A 584 -20.39 21.88 -8.51
C THR A 584 -20.61 21.33 -9.93
N PRO A 585 -20.81 22.19 -10.95
CA PRO A 585 -20.91 21.75 -12.35
C PRO A 585 -19.72 20.89 -12.80
N LEU A 586 -18.50 21.16 -12.33
CA LEU A 586 -17.32 20.32 -12.62
C LEU A 586 -17.40 18.92 -12.00
N HIS A 587 -18.01 18.77 -10.82
CA HIS A 587 -18.29 17.43 -10.28
C HIS A 587 -19.32 16.69 -11.15
N MET A 588 -20.30 17.41 -11.70
CA MET A 588 -21.34 16.86 -12.57
C MET A 588 -20.82 16.45 -13.96
N CYS A 589 -19.76 17.11 -14.45
CA CYS A 589 -18.97 16.60 -15.57
C CYS A 589 -18.40 15.20 -15.28
N GLY A 590 -18.10 14.92 -14.02
CA GLY A 590 -17.61 13.63 -13.55
C GLY A 590 -18.68 12.53 -13.42
N MET A 591 -19.95 12.81 -13.72
CA MET A 591 -21.07 11.86 -13.56
C MET A 591 -21.48 11.13 -14.84
N GLY A 592 -20.84 11.40 -15.98
CA GLY A 592 -21.12 10.70 -17.25
C GLY A 592 -20.13 11.03 -18.36
N ARG A 593 -19.98 10.10 -19.32
CA ARG A 593 -19.02 10.24 -20.44
C ARG A 593 -19.27 11.49 -21.28
N ASP A 594 -20.52 11.81 -21.58
CA ASP A 594 -20.84 12.97 -22.42
C ASP A 594 -20.59 14.29 -21.68
N ASN A 595 -20.92 14.34 -20.38
CA ASN A 595 -20.76 15.54 -19.55
C ASN A 595 -19.30 15.95 -19.39
N GLN A 596 -18.36 14.99 -19.45
CA GLN A 596 -16.94 15.28 -19.29
C GLN A 596 -16.40 16.23 -20.37
N HIS A 597 -17.04 16.30 -21.54
CA HIS A 597 -16.63 17.20 -22.64
C HIS A 597 -16.94 18.67 -22.36
N ALA A 598 -17.79 18.97 -21.36
CA ALA A 598 -18.05 20.34 -20.92
C ALA A 598 -16.99 20.88 -19.94
N THR A 599 -16.08 20.01 -19.45
CA THR A 599 -15.09 20.33 -18.41
C THR A 599 -14.24 21.54 -18.79
N GLU A 600 -13.62 21.52 -19.98
CA GLU A 600 -12.77 22.63 -20.45
C GLU A 600 -13.55 23.94 -20.58
N TYR A 601 -14.79 23.87 -21.08
CA TYR A 601 -15.64 25.05 -21.22
C TYR A 601 -15.97 25.67 -19.86
N LEU A 602 -16.33 24.86 -18.87
CA LEU A 602 -16.60 25.34 -17.51
C LEU A 602 -15.36 25.95 -16.84
N ILE A 603 -14.18 25.34 -17.02
CA ILE A 603 -12.91 25.87 -16.52
C ILE A 603 -12.68 27.28 -17.08
N ARG A 604 -12.84 27.47 -18.39
CA ARG A 604 -12.71 28.79 -19.05
C ARG A 604 -13.73 29.83 -18.55
N ARG A 605 -14.83 29.40 -17.92
CA ARG A 605 -15.84 30.27 -17.31
C ARG A 605 -15.64 30.46 -15.81
N GLY A 606 -14.47 30.11 -15.28
CA GLY A 606 -14.10 30.34 -13.88
C GLY A 606 -14.61 29.29 -12.90
N ALA A 607 -14.91 28.07 -13.38
CA ALA A 607 -15.29 26.98 -12.49
C ALA A 607 -14.10 26.54 -11.60
N LYS A 608 -14.37 26.30 -10.31
CA LYS A 608 -13.38 25.96 -9.29
C LYS A 608 -12.91 24.50 -9.44
N ILE A 609 -11.69 24.34 -9.95
CA ILE A 609 -11.06 23.06 -10.30
C ILE A 609 -10.88 22.12 -9.09
N GLU A 610 -10.66 22.69 -7.90
CA GLU A 610 -10.39 21.95 -6.65
C GLU A 610 -11.54 22.04 -5.62
N ALA A 611 -12.75 22.36 -6.07
CA ALA A 611 -13.91 22.38 -5.18
C ALA A 611 -14.15 20.99 -4.55
N LEU A 612 -14.71 20.94 -3.33
CA LEU A 612 -15.04 19.69 -2.65
C LEU A 612 -16.54 19.49 -2.57
N ASP A 613 -17.00 18.28 -2.93
CA ASP A 613 -18.38 17.85 -2.67
C ASP A 613 -18.57 17.40 -1.20
N THR A 614 -19.79 17.03 -0.80
CA THR A 614 -20.09 16.57 0.58
C THR A 614 -19.48 15.22 0.93
N TYR A 615 -18.95 14.49 -0.05
CA TYR A 615 -18.17 13.27 0.15
C TYR A 615 -16.70 13.60 0.39
N GLY A 616 -16.28 14.83 0.11
CA GLY A 616 -14.89 15.27 0.24
C GLY A 616 -14.05 14.97 -0.98
N MET A 617 -14.67 14.74 -2.13
CA MET A 617 -14.01 14.50 -3.40
C MET A 617 -13.87 15.79 -4.20
N THR A 618 -12.82 15.89 -5.02
CA THR A 618 -12.66 16.94 -6.03
C THR A 618 -13.25 16.47 -7.37
N PRO A 619 -13.44 17.36 -8.36
CA PRO A 619 -13.82 16.96 -9.72
C PRO A 619 -12.90 15.89 -10.30
N LEU A 620 -11.59 15.96 -10.06
CA LEU A 620 -10.62 14.97 -10.57
C LEU A 620 -10.82 13.59 -9.92
N HIS A 621 -11.21 13.52 -8.64
CA HIS A 621 -11.62 12.26 -8.00
C HIS A 621 -12.88 11.68 -8.66
N ARG A 622 -13.85 12.51 -9.04
CA ARG A 622 -15.07 12.03 -9.74
C ARG A 622 -14.74 11.49 -11.13
N MET A 623 -13.85 12.16 -11.86
CA MET A 623 -13.35 11.65 -13.15
C MET A 623 -12.63 10.30 -12.97
N ALA A 624 -11.80 10.18 -11.93
CA ALA A 624 -11.12 8.94 -11.57
C ALA A 624 -12.09 7.81 -11.19
N SER A 625 -13.11 8.08 -10.39
CA SER A 625 -14.09 7.07 -9.96
C SER A 625 -14.93 6.51 -11.12
N ASN A 626 -15.14 7.29 -12.18
CA ASN A 626 -16.00 6.91 -13.31
C ASN A 626 -15.23 6.69 -14.63
N ASN A 627 -13.90 6.64 -14.57
CA ASN A 627 -13.03 6.40 -15.73
C ASN A 627 -13.27 7.37 -16.91
N LEU A 628 -13.20 8.67 -16.61
CA LEU A 628 -13.47 9.77 -17.54
C LEU A 628 -12.17 10.51 -17.95
N PRO A 629 -11.42 10.00 -18.95
CA PRO A 629 -10.07 10.47 -19.27
C PRO A 629 -10.04 11.88 -19.88
N VAL A 630 -11.06 12.29 -20.64
CA VAL A 630 -11.07 13.60 -21.30
C VAL A 630 -11.27 14.72 -20.28
N GLY A 631 -12.22 14.52 -19.35
CA GLY A 631 -12.41 15.45 -18.24
C GLY A 631 -11.22 15.48 -17.29
N ALA A 632 -10.64 14.31 -16.97
CA ALA A 632 -9.44 14.22 -16.15
C ALA A 632 -8.26 14.99 -16.78
N LYS A 633 -8.03 14.81 -18.08
CA LYS A 633 -6.96 15.51 -18.81
C LYS A 633 -7.17 17.03 -18.78
N ALA A 634 -8.38 17.50 -19.06
CA ALA A 634 -8.69 18.93 -19.02
C ALA A 634 -8.47 19.56 -17.64
N LEU A 635 -8.82 18.85 -16.56
CA LEU A 635 -8.56 19.30 -15.19
C LEU A 635 -7.06 19.40 -14.91
N LEU A 636 -6.29 18.38 -15.29
CA LEU A 636 -4.84 18.35 -15.09
C LEU A 636 -4.13 19.47 -15.87
N GLU A 637 -4.49 19.66 -17.14
CA GLU A 637 -3.95 20.74 -17.98
C GLU A 637 -4.30 22.14 -17.43
N ALA A 638 -5.43 22.27 -16.74
CA ALA A 638 -5.83 23.49 -16.04
C ALA A 638 -5.18 23.65 -14.65
N GLY A 639 -4.27 22.76 -14.25
CA GLY A 639 -3.51 22.85 -13.02
C GLY A 639 -4.19 22.22 -11.80
N ALA A 640 -5.11 21.27 -11.99
CA ALA A 640 -5.55 20.38 -10.93
C ALA A 640 -4.37 19.61 -10.35
N ASP A 641 -4.33 19.46 -9.03
CA ASP A 641 -3.30 18.70 -8.35
C ASP A 641 -3.59 17.18 -8.47
N PRO A 642 -2.76 16.41 -9.21
CA PRO A 642 -2.95 14.97 -9.34
C PRO A 642 -2.79 14.21 -8.02
N GLN A 643 -2.24 14.84 -6.98
CA GLN A 643 -1.99 14.26 -5.66
C GLN A 643 -2.97 14.75 -4.59
N ASN A 644 -3.92 15.63 -4.91
CA ASN A 644 -4.85 16.17 -3.92
C ASN A 644 -5.70 15.03 -3.35
N THR A 645 -5.62 14.79 -2.04
CA THR A 645 -6.36 13.70 -1.38
C THR A 645 -7.77 14.07 -0.91
N GLY A 646 -8.20 15.31 -1.18
CA GLY A 646 -9.47 15.86 -0.72
C GLY A 646 -9.69 15.67 0.79
N GLN A 647 -10.91 15.34 1.19
CA GLN A 647 -11.23 14.84 2.54
C GLN A 647 -11.49 13.33 2.59
N VAL A 648 -11.35 12.64 1.45
CA VAL A 648 -11.43 11.17 1.36
C VAL A 648 -10.09 10.49 1.69
N ARG A 649 -8.99 11.25 1.78
CA ARG A 649 -7.64 10.77 2.14
C ARG A 649 -7.08 9.73 1.16
N ALA A 650 -7.51 9.79 -0.09
CA ALA A 650 -7.03 9.00 -1.21
C ALA A 650 -6.85 9.96 -2.40
N SER A 651 -5.76 9.81 -3.16
CA SER A 651 -5.48 10.59 -4.38
C SER A 651 -6.38 10.16 -5.55
N PRO A 652 -6.50 10.99 -6.61
CA PRO A 652 -7.16 10.60 -7.85
C PRO A 652 -6.63 9.29 -8.46
N MET A 653 -5.32 9.03 -8.37
CA MET A 653 -4.74 7.77 -8.83
C MET A 653 -5.24 6.57 -8.01
N GLU A 654 -5.34 6.73 -6.68
CA GLU A 654 -5.84 5.66 -5.80
C GLU A 654 -7.34 5.40 -6.04
N ILE A 655 -8.16 6.45 -6.21
CA ILE A 655 -9.57 6.30 -6.59
C ILE A 655 -9.70 5.61 -7.96
N ALA A 656 -8.85 5.99 -8.93
CA ALA A 656 -8.84 5.37 -10.25
C ALA A 656 -8.46 3.87 -10.18
N GLN A 657 -7.52 3.50 -9.32
CA GLN A 657 -7.13 2.11 -9.08
C GLN A 657 -8.29 1.30 -8.47
N ASP A 658 -8.91 1.84 -7.41
CA ASP A 658 -10.03 1.18 -6.72
C ASP A 658 -11.22 0.97 -7.67
N SER A 659 -11.46 1.92 -8.57
CA SER A 659 -12.52 1.85 -9.59
C SER A 659 -12.11 1.17 -10.89
N ARG A 660 -10.87 0.69 -11.01
CA ARG A 660 -10.30 0.09 -12.23
C ARG A 660 -10.39 0.99 -13.48
N ALA A 661 -10.26 2.30 -13.28
CA ALA A 661 -10.37 3.34 -14.30
C ALA A 661 -9.08 3.46 -15.14
N LYS A 662 -8.86 2.49 -16.04
CA LYS A 662 -7.62 2.33 -16.80
C LYS A 662 -7.24 3.57 -17.64
N GLU A 663 -8.21 4.20 -18.30
CA GLU A 663 -7.96 5.35 -19.16
C GLU A 663 -7.57 6.58 -18.34
N VAL A 664 -8.19 6.80 -17.18
CA VAL A 664 -7.78 7.88 -16.27
C VAL A 664 -6.44 7.59 -15.62
N MET A 665 -6.15 6.34 -15.25
CA MET A 665 -4.83 5.94 -14.78
C MET A 665 -3.74 6.26 -15.82
N SER A 666 -4.03 6.00 -17.11
CA SER A 666 -3.13 6.35 -18.21
C SER A 666 -2.92 7.87 -18.32
N VAL A 667 -4.01 8.66 -18.27
CA VAL A 667 -3.93 10.13 -18.31
C VAL A 667 -3.13 10.69 -17.13
N LEU A 668 -3.37 10.20 -15.92
CA LEU A 668 -2.64 10.61 -14.72
C LEU A 668 -1.15 10.22 -14.81
N ALA A 669 -0.84 9.00 -15.25
CA ALA A 669 0.53 8.54 -15.42
C ALA A 669 1.27 9.34 -16.51
N GLU A 670 0.64 9.60 -17.66
CA GLU A 670 1.20 10.41 -18.73
C GLU A 670 1.47 11.84 -18.25
N TYR A 671 0.53 12.44 -17.52
CA TYR A 671 0.66 13.79 -16.98
C TYR A 671 1.78 13.90 -15.93
N LEU A 672 1.99 12.86 -15.12
CA LEU A 672 3.07 12.80 -14.12
C LEU A 672 4.44 12.52 -14.75
N ARG A 673 4.51 11.87 -15.91
CA ARG A 673 5.76 11.53 -16.62
C ARG A 673 6.37 12.70 -17.40
N LYS A 674 5.57 13.71 -17.78
CA LYS A 674 6.07 14.87 -18.53
C LYS A 674 6.94 15.74 -17.62
N PRO A 675 8.23 15.98 -17.96
CA PRO A 675 9.06 16.92 -17.21
C PRO A 675 8.38 18.28 -17.28
N ARG A 676 7.95 18.77 -16.11
CA ARG A 676 7.29 20.07 -16.06
C ARG A 676 8.37 21.14 -16.15
N PRO A 677 8.17 22.21 -16.93
CA PRO A 677 8.97 23.40 -16.72
C PRO A 677 8.81 23.78 -15.26
N VAL A 678 9.92 23.89 -14.53
CA VAL A 678 9.91 24.47 -13.20
C VAL A 678 9.32 25.86 -13.38
N LEU A 679 8.13 26.11 -12.83
CA LEU A 679 7.50 27.43 -12.82
C LEU A 679 8.30 28.30 -11.85
N SER A 680 9.48 28.72 -12.28
CA SER A 680 10.43 29.50 -11.50
C SER A 680 10.01 30.97 -11.44
N GLN A 681 8.97 31.37 -12.17
CA GLN A 681 8.50 32.75 -12.20
C GLN A 681 6.98 32.87 -12.06
N LEU A 682 6.55 33.91 -11.37
CA LEU A 682 5.14 34.32 -11.28
C LEU A 682 5.03 35.82 -11.49
N ARG A 683 3.88 36.28 -11.96
CA ARG A 683 3.55 37.69 -12.13
C ARG A 683 2.42 38.05 -11.17
N VAL A 684 2.62 39.12 -10.41
CA VAL A 684 1.53 39.77 -9.69
C VAL A 684 1.03 40.91 -10.55
N SER A 685 -0.27 41.01 -10.74
CA SER A 685 -0.92 42.06 -11.51
C SER A 685 -2.13 42.63 -10.78
N SER A 686 -2.61 43.77 -11.26
CA SER A 686 -3.88 44.37 -10.83
C SER A 686 -3.97 44.72 -9.35
N SER A 687 -2.86 44.86 -8.63
CA SER A 687 -2.88 45.30 -7.23
C SER A 687 -2.88 46.83 -7.11
N GLY A 688 -3.46 47.34 -6.03
CA GLY A 688 -3.42 48.76 -5.65
C GLY A 688 -2.03 49.30 -5.30
N SER A 689 -1.06 48.42 -4.96
CA SER A 689 0.33 48.80 -4.71
C SER A 689 1.19 48.55 -5.93
N GLN A 690 1.57 49.62 -6.65
CA GLN A 690 2.32 49.47 -7.91
C GLN A 690 3.66 48.75 -7.75
N ASN A 691 4.29 48.84 -6.58
CA ASN A 691 5.58 48.22 -6.29
C ASN A 691 5.52 46.68 -6.24
N VAL A 692 4.33 46.09 -6.14
CA VAL A 692 4.19 44.62 -6.15
C VAL A 692 3.65 44.11 -7.49
N ASN A 693 3.29 44.97 -8.45
CA ASN A 693 2.80 44.57 -9.78
C ASN A 693 3.95 44.21 -10.74
N VAL A 694 4.74 43.20 -10.37
CA VAL A 694 5.98 42.82 -11.05
C VAL A 694 6.09 41.30 -11.24
N VAL A 695 7.15 40.87 -11.92
CA VAL A 695 7.51 39.45 -12.03
C VAL A 695 8.44 39.09 -10.88
N TYR A 696 8.16 37.95 -10.26
CA TYR A 696 8.94 37.39 -9.18
C TYR A 696 9.59 36.09 -9.64
N THR A 697 10.80 35.83 -9.16
CA THR A 697 11.56 34.62 -9.42
C THR A 697 11.71 33.81 -8.13
N GLN A 698 11.57 32.49 -8.23
CA GLN A 698 11.70 31.56 -7.12
C GLN A 698 13.11 31.61 -6.52
N ARG A 699 13.18 31.61 -5.20
CA ARG A 699 14.41 31.56 -4.41
C ARG A 699 14.47 30.28 -3.58
N ASP A 700 15.67 29.92 -3.16
CA ASP A 700 15.90 28.83 -2.22
C ASP A 700 15.26 29.19 -0.86
N ALA A 701 14.50 28.25 -0.28
CA ALA A 701 13.78 28.42 0.97
C ALA A 701 14.67 28.80 2.18
N LYS A 702 15.99 28.54 2.08
CA LYS A 702 16.99 28.85 3.10
C LYS A 702 17.52 30.29 3.00
N VAL A 703 17.40 30.93 1.84
CA VAL A 703 17.85 32.32 1.65
C VAL A 703 16.86 33.26 2.30
N ILE A 704 17.34 34.20 3.11
CA ILE A 704 16.52 35.21 3.79
C ILE A 704 16.29 36.39 2.83
N PRO A 705 15.05 36.85 2.62
CA PRO A 705 14.78 38.03 1.80
C PRO A 705 15.47 39.28 2.35
N VAL A 706 16.09 40.08 1.49
CA VAL A 706 16.81 41.30 1.91
C VAL A 706 15.85 42.28 2.61
N GLY A 707 14.65 42.50 2.07
CA GLY A 707 13.63 43.33 2.69
C GLY A 707 13.20 42.84 4.08
N PHE A 708 13.12 41.52 4.27
CA PHE A 708 12.83 40.92 5.58
C PHE A 708 13.93 41.21 6.60
N SER A 709 15.20 41.11 6.20
CA SER A 709 16.34 41.47 7.05
C SER A 709 16.34 42.95 7.44
N LEU A 710 15.94 43.85 6.52
CA LEU A 710 15.79 45.28 6.80
C LEU A 710 14.70 45.53 7.86
N THR A 711 13.50 44.95 7.70
CA THR A 711 12.42 45.05 8.69
C THR A 711 12.84 44.49 10.04
N CYS A 712 13.55 43.36 10.07
CA CYS A 712 14.08 42.80 11.33
C CYS A 712 15.07 43.76 11.98
N ALA A 713 15.96 44.40 11.22
CA ALA A 713 16.92 45.38 11.75
C ALA A 713 16.21 46.61 12.34
N GLU A 714 15.18 47.15 11.67
CA GLU A 714 14.37 48.26 12.18
C GLU A 714 13.66 47.92 13.50
N GLN A 715 13.12 46.70 13.60
CA GLN A 715 12.43 46.21 14.80
C GLN A 715 13.36 45.66 15.88
N ARG A 716 14.69 45.67 15.65
CA ARG A 716 15.72 45.07 16.51
C ARG A 716 15.49 43.57 16.77
N TRP A 717 15.04 42.84 15.75
CA TRP A 717 14.90 41.39 15.75
C TRP A 717 16.08 40.71 15.08
N ASP A 718 16.39 39.49 15.52
CA ASP A 718 17.34 38.62 14.86
C ASP A 718 16.70 38.01 13.60
N ALA A 719 17.21 38.38 12.42
CA ALA A 719 16.61 38.02 11.15
C ALA A 719 16.65 36.50 10.87
N GLU A 720 17.74 35.82 11.24
CA GLU A 720 17.86 34.37 11.05
C GLU A 720 16.87 33.63 11.94
N LYS A 721 16.83 33.99 13.23
CA LYS A 721 15.92 33.38 14.19
C LYS A 721 14.45 33.64 13.83
N MET A 722 14.13 34.84 13.33
CA MET A 722 12.77 35.17 12.91
C MET A 722 12.40 34.44 11.62
N TRP A 723 13.29 34.37 10.63
CA TRP A 723 13.04 33.64 9.40
C TRP A 723 12.82 32.14 9.69
N LEU A 724 13.61 31.55 10.58
CA LEU A 724 13.43 30.19 11.07
C LEU A 724 12.08 29.95 11.76
N GLN A 725 11.44 31.00 12.28
CA GLN A 725 10.12 30.94 12.91
C GLN A 725 8.98 31.00 11.91
N LEU A 726 9.17 31.68 10.77
CA LEU A 726 8.13 31.91 9.76
C LEU A 726 8.23 30.97 8.55
N SER A 727 9.44 30.56 8.17
CA SER A 727 9.71 29.60 7.09
C SER A 727 9.80 28.17 7.62
N ASP A 728 9.39 27.17 6.84
CA ASP A 728 9.61 25.76 7.12
C ASP A 728 10.90 25.20 6.47
N GLN A 729 11.69 26.10 5.86
CA GLN A 729 12.90 25.82 5.06
C GLN A 729 12.69 24.85 3.89
N LYS A 730 11.44 24.62 3.47
CA LYS A 730 11.08 23.71 2.39
C LYS A 730 10.21 24.40 1.34
N THR A 731 9.24 25.18 1.77
CA THR A 731 8.38 25.97 0.89
C THR A 731 9.20 27.08 0.22
N PRO A 732 9.25 27.11 -1.11
CA PRO A 732 9.95 28.17 -1.82
C PRO A 732 9.23 29.52 -1.63
N TRP A 733 10.02 30.59 -1.67
CA TRP A 733 9.53 31.97 -1.69
C TRP A 733 9.98 32.64 -3.00
N TYR A 734 9.40 33.78 -3.34
CA TYR A 734 9.61 34.43 -4.63
C TYR A 734 10.05 35.88 -4.42
N GLU A 735 11.02 36.34 -5.20
CA GLU A 735 11.61 37.68 -5.11
C GLU A 735 11.50 38.40 -6.45
N ALA A 736 11.12 39.66 -6.42
CA ALA A 736 11.18 40.54 -7.58
C ALA A 736 12.47 41.38 -7.58
N ASP A 737 12.91 41.82 -8.76
CA ASP A 737 14.14 42.61 -8.92
C ASP A 737 14.13 43.92 -8.13
N ASN A 738 12.95 44.45 -7.83
CA ASN A 738 12.79 45.65 -7.02
C ASN A 738 12.85 45.39 -5.50
N GLY A 739 13.04 44.15 -5.06
CA GLY A 739 13.14 43.75 -3.66
C GLY A 739 11.82 43.37 -2.98
N ALA A 740 10.68 43.44 -3.69
CA ALA A 740 9.41 42.89 -3.19
C ALA A 740 9.49 41.36 -3.14
N TYR A 741 8.78 40.73 -2.20
CA TYR A 741 8.82 39.27 -2.08
C TYR A 741 7.50 38.66 -1.64
N ILE A 742 7.32 37.38 -1.98
CA ILE A 742 6.16 36.57 -1.65
C ILE A 742 6.61 35.32 -0.90
N TYR A 743 6.05 35.07 0.27
CA TYR A 743 6.44 33.93 1.09
C TYR A 743 5.27 33.31 1.85
N TRP A 744 5.42 32.04 2.23
CA TRP A 744 4.48 31.37 3.10
C TRP A 744 4.90 31.56 4.55
N ASN A 745 4.01 32.17 5.34
CA ASN A 745 4.21 32.33 6.77
C ASN A 745 3.55 31.16 7.51
N ARG A 746 4.37 30.27 8.07
CA ARG A 746 3.89 29.12 8.83
C ARG A 746 3.27 29.51 10.18
N GLY A 747 3.60 30.70 10.70
CA GLY A 747 3.17 31.17 12.01
C GLY A 747 1.67 31.46 12.06
N ASP A 748 1.13 32.02 10.99
CA ASP A 748 -0.31 32.30 10.83
C ASP A 748 -0.98 31.42 9.76
N GLY A 749 -0.20 30.66 8.98
CA GLY A 749 -0.70 29.81 7.92
C GLY A 749 -1.29 30.63 6.78
N GLN A 750 -0.60 31.69 6.36
CA GLN A 750 -1.00 32.54 5.23
C GLN A 750 0.19 32.84 4.31
N TRP A 751 -0.11 33.07 3.02
CA TRP A 751 0.82 33.65 2.07
C TRP A 751 0.84 35.16 2.25
N TRP A 752 2.02 35.75 2.15
CA TRP A 752 2.27 37.18 2.31
C TRP A 752 2.91 37.74 1.04
N ILE A 753 2.50 38.94 0.63
CA ILE A 753 3.19 39.77 -0.36
C ILE A 753 3.70 41.01 0.38
N ASP A 754 5.01 41.17 0.40
CA ASP A 754 5.69 42.27 1.05
C ASP A 754 6.27 43.22 0.00
N ALA A 755 6.20 44.52 0.28
CA ALA A 755 6.80 45.57 -0.54
C ALA A 755 8.34 45.56 -0.41
N PRO A 756 9.07 46.28 -1.29
CA PRO A 756 10.53 46.37 -1.22
C PRO A 756 11.10 46.87 0.12
N ASP A 757 10.32 47.63 0.88
CA ASP A 757 10.69 48.09 2.22
C ASP A 757 10.46 47.03 3.31
N GLY A 758 10.07 45.81 2.93
CA GLY A 758 9.84 44.68 3.82
C GLY A 758 8.54 44.76 4.63
N LYS A 759 7.63 45.69 4.30
CA LYS A 759 6.31 45.77 4.93
C LYS A 759 5.30 44.92 4.17
N GLY A 760 4.54 44.12 4.91
CA GLY A 760 3.44 43.35 4.35
C GLY A 760 2.35 44.22 3.73
N VAL A 761 1.91 43.84 2.53
CA VAL A 761 0.90 44.55 1.74
C VAL A 761 -0.38 43.74 1.61
N TYR A 762 -0.25 42.45 1.29
CA TYR A 762 -1.38 41.54 1.07
C TYR A 762 -1.14 40.19 1.76
N ILE A 763 -2.22 39.57 2.22
CA ILE A 763 -2.20 38.22 2.80
C ILE A 763 -3.31 37.34 2.23
N ALA A 764 -3.06 36.05 2.04
CA ALA A 764 -4.03 35.08 1.53
C ALA A 764 -3.93 33.75 2.27
N LYS A 765 -5.08 33.15 2.60
CA LYS A 765 -5.12 31.83 3.24
C LYS A 765 -5.18 30.74 2.17
N ALA A 766 -4.10 29.97 2.02
CA ALA A 766 -4.02 28.83 1.10
C ALA A 766 -3.16 27.70 1.68
N SER A 767 -2.81 26.66 0.92
CA SER A 767 -1.82 25.67 1.38
C SER A 767 -0.39 26.18 1.14
N ALA A 768 0.57 25.66 1.90
CA ALA A 768 2.00 25.98 1.74
C ALA A 768 2.59 25.50 0.39
N GLU A 769 1.84 24.68 -0.35
CA GLU A 769 2.30 24.01 -1.57
C GLU A 769 2.12 24.86 -2.83
N LYS A 770 1.26 25.89 -2.78
CA LYS A 770 0.94 26.73 -3.95
C LYS A 770 0.61 28.17 -3.56
N VAL A 771 1.27 29.13 -4.21
CA VAL A 771 0.91 30.55 -4.12
C VAL A 771 -0.51 30.74 -4.67
N PRO A 772 -1.43 31.36 -3.91
CA PRO A 772 -2.81 31.55 -4.36
C PRO A 772 -2.90 32.58 -5.49
N SER A 773 -3.65 32.23 -6.54
CA SER A 773 -3.92 33.11 -7.68
C SER A 773 -4.85 34.27 -7.33
N ASP A 774 -5.72 34.08 -6.34
CA ASP A 774 -6.74 35.02 -5.86
C ASP A 774 -6.97 34.88 -4.33
N GLY A 775 -7.99 35.56 -3.79
CA GLY A 775 -8.33 35.45 -2.36
C GLY A 775 -7.44 36.26 -1.42
N TRP A 776 -6.69 37.21 -1.96
CA TRP A 776 -5.84 38.14 -1.22
C TRP A 776 -6.67 39.16 -0.43
N ARG A 777 -6.17 39.53 0.75
CA ARG A 777 -6.70 40.58 1.61
C ARG A 777 -5.64 41.65 1.81
N ALA A 778 -6.01 42.91 1.57
CA ALA A 778 -5.15 44.06 1.82
C ALA A 778 -4.92 44.26 3.33
N LEU A 779 -3.68 44.53 3.73
CA LEU A 779 -3.34 44.98 5.07
C LEU A 779 -3.69 46.46 5.26
N PRO A 780 -3.86 46.93 6.52
CA PRO A 780 -4.25 48.32 6.80
C PRO A 780 -3.32 49.34 6.12
N GLY A 781 -3.90 50.32 5.43
CA GLY A 781 -3.15 51.37 4.73
C GLY A 781 -2.92 51.14 3.24
N VAL A 782 -3.29 49.96 2.70
CA VAL A 782 -3.21 49.66 1.27
C VAL A 782 -4.57 49.87 0.61
N ALA A 783 -4.67 50.83 -0.30
CA ALA A 783 -5.87 51.12 -1.08
C ALA A 783 -5.76 50.61 -2.51
N GLY A 784 -6.86 50.15 -3.10
CA GLY A 784 -6.94 49.75 -4.51
C GLY A 784 -7.34 48.29 -4.72
N PRO A 785 -7.33 47.81 -5.99
CA PRO A 785 -7.73 46.45 -6.32
C PRO A 785 -6.81 45.40 -5.67
N LEU A 786 -7.36 44.20 -5.45
CA LEU A 786 -6.64 43.07 -4.89
C LEU A 786 -5.74 42.44 -5.96
N PRO A 787 -4.55 41.95 -5.59
CA PRO A 787 -3.62 41.34 -6.53
C PRO A 787 -4.20 40.06 -7.13
N SER A 788 -3.86 39.81 -8.39
CA SER A 788 -3.98 38.52 -9.04
C SER A 788 -2.59 37.97 -9.33
N VAL A 789 -2.40 36.67 -9.13
CA VAL A 789 -1.11 36.00 -9.31
C VAL A 789 -1.20 34.96 -10.42
N ASP A 790 -0.41 35.16 -11.46
CA ASP A 790 -0.32 34.28 -12.63
C ASP A 790 1.06 33.63 -12.69
N PHE A 791 1.11 32.29 -12.79
CA PHE A 791 2.39 31.60 -12.99
C PHE A 791 2.85 31.74 -14.45
N LEU A 792 4.11 32.11 -14.64
CA LEU A 792 4.70 32.23 -15.98
C LEU A 792 5.39 30.90 -16.33
N ALA A 793 5.06 30.35 -17.49
CA ALA A 793 5.85 29.26 -18.05
C ALA A 793 7.28 29.76 -18.28
N GLY A 794 8.26 29.16 -17.59
CA GLY A 794 9.67 29.46 -17.84
C GLY A 794 10.05 29.13 -19.29
N PRO A 795 11.13 29.72 -19.84
CA PRO A 795 11.63 29.31 -21.14
C PRO A 795 11.87 27.80 -21.12
N SER A 796 11.34 27.10 -22.11
CA SER A 796 11.62 25.68 -22.33
C SER A 796 13.14 25.54 -22.51
N ASN A 797 13.82 24.95 -21.52
CA ASN A 797 15.16 24.44 -21.71
C ASN A 797 15.06 23.24 -22.66
N GLU A 798 15.07 23.52 -23.96
CA GLU A 798 15.61 22.58 -24.93
C GLU A 798 17.14 22.61 -24.76
N LEU A 799 17.67 21.58 -24.11
CA LEU A 799 19.04 21.08 -24.26
C LEU A 799 19.04 19.58 -23.96
#